data_AF-A0A179I1N9-F1
#
_entry.id   AF-A0A179I1N9-F1
#
_cell.length_a   1.000
_cell.length_b   1.000
_cell.length_c   1.000
_cell.angle_alpha   90.00
_cell.angle_beta   90.00
_cell.angle_gamma   90.00
#
_symmetry.space_group_name_H-M   'P 1'
#
loop_
_entity.id
_entity.type
_entity.pdbx_description
1 polymer ?
#
loop_
_entity_poly.entity_id
_entity_poly.type
_entity_poly.pdbx_seq_one_letter_code
_entity_poly.pdbx_strand_id
1 'polypeptide(L)'
;YSWDHSVKHWHESRLSREYRLRREPYHDLVGVRMTETSSTEPRWRHMVDLKTLPWLADHVIDGLVVFPGAGHVCMALEAVSQLRRQLYPNKGLEVVALHNVVFLRALIIPQKPSRVELQLSMRPIRDDASPLAYSFSVTAFLDGKWDEYCTGRVQGVLASAEEDEAAAEVDPTSPAAADDSQSRQRPYNGTCWEAEELYNEMSSDGNTYGPGFRNVGSLMLSEEEDEGRAPKAWATVHVPNVAAMMPAQQQAVHILHPATLDGMFHVGIPVMKRLHGAGSVMPVAIGELLVAAAAADDNDSALSRPGSCLDVRATLTSSRFRASDMDMVATASDGCVVLSASGIESRSLAAHANRDEEALDERNICYELSWQADLDFLRVGCGSLPTNPRLADVIRCICFKTANLNVAEMAPFSKNMAVEFLNCVSLYDGTVATYDLVHTVSDPIEDTDKFLSGYPVHHRVLQQKESSIQSDGPRNKEYHVVLASSVESLPDSQTLLKTHGIVVLVLKPSITRPDKDVLKEIPPAFQVQLLFHEAVGSRLVVLLRLSLDDDKLDLELALPSHIRVVTHAAPEASPSWVAQAVVKLSEVGTKITTARLGELEFSTDDAVDVDEMPTVIIDDLAQPILSDRCVFDAALRLLRHKSRILWLSLDEPASMHQITGVARTAHAENDDLRLTTIHVSQSATESQILIDLLGHCLQVLASQGNVSSPAAEREYRVDAKAQILIPRLHSSDELNRVVRTTKTPKFSRKPQPRLELCRFSSTAQHISLGGSMKSLDAAANSLVFQRHAASEDDLARDAIEIETRAFVLSSLDSIGEYAGIVRRVGQDVTSFVPGDAVVAVTLDAVVGANLPRMPSAHAVPFSPSTLQWTVAAAMIVPLLAATHALGNLLLPSAEPTDVVAIIDGSLSVIGRAAVAAAKARGFIVPATATDRKEAQRIGSELDIAQCNIVLHGRPSLPRRPYKSSLPQADIIVQAGGKRVPAVAWQSLKPLSQILVFDTSEPCIPPASSLKRFRNVTVHYCHAMDVLRANPDCVADLNAMTALALQLGSFKSMEHLAVVNV
;
A
#
# COMPACT_ATOMS: atom_id res chain seq x y z
N TYR A 1 63.30 4.42 13.99
CA TYR A 1 62.91 5.07 12.73
C TYR A 1 61.78 6.03 13.03
N SER A 2 61.99 7.32 12.83
CA SER A 2 60.97 8.36 13.01
C SER A 2 60.55 8.82 11.62
N TRP A 3 59.27 8.68 11.29
CA TRP A 3 58.74 9.12 10.00
C TRP A 3 58.39 10.61 10.08
N ASP A 4 58.75 11.37 9.04
CA ASP A 4 58.35 12.76 8.91
C ASP A 4 56.90 12.83 8.42
N HIS A 5 55.99 13.25 9.31
CA HIS A 5 54.56 13.40 9.04
C HIS A 5 54.17 14.82 8.59
N SER A 6 55.15 15.71 8.31
CA SER A 6 54.88 17.10 7.91
C SER A 6 54.18 17.23 6.57
N VAL A 7 54.32 16.23 5.67
CA VAL A 7 53.67 16.21 4.36
C VAL A 7 52.75 14.99 4.22
N LYS A 8 51.45 15.22 4.03
CA LYS A 8 50.48 14.15 3.72
C LYS A 8 50.55 13.79 2.23
N HIS A 9 51.07 12.60 1.92
CA HIS A 9 51.19 12.08 0.55
C HIS A 9 49.96 11.29 0.04
N TRP A 10 48.85 11.26 0.79
CA TRP A 10 47.65 10.51 0.42
C TRP A 10 46.40 11.36 0.59
N HIS A 11 45.47 11.24 -0.37
CA HIS A 11 44.14 11.85 -0.32
C HIS A 11 43.12 10.80 0.15
N GLU A 12 42.47 11.05 1.29
CA GLU A 12 41.41 10.19 1.80
C GLU A 12 40.04 10.67 1.33
N SER A 13 39.21 9.76 0.78
CA SER A 13 37.82 10.09 0.45
C SER A 13 36.97 10.30 1.72
N ARG A 14 35.92 11.12 1.61
CA ARG A 14 34.96 11.33 2.70
C ARG A 14 34.40 10.01 3.24
N LEU A 15 33.97 9.11 2.33
CA LEU A 15 33.39 7.82 2.69
C LEU A 15 34.35 6.94 3.48
N SER A 16 35.62 6.86 3.06
CA SER A 16 36.65 6.09 3.75
C SER A 16 36.92 6.65 5.15
N ARG A 17 37.04 7.98 5.26
CA ARG A 17 37.27 8.66 6.53
C ARG A 17 36.10 8.46 7.50
N GLU A 18 34.86 8.66 7.05
CA GLU A 18 33.66 8.48 7.87
C GLU A 18 33.44 7.03 8.27
N TYR A 19 33.82 6.06 7.42
CA TYR A 19 33.76 4.64 7.76
C TYR A 19 34.77 4.26 8.85
N ARG A 20 36.02 4.76 8.78
CA ARG A 20 37.08 4.44 9.75
C ARG A 20 36.96 5.22 11.05
N LEU A 21 36.53 6.49 10.97
CA LEU A 21 36.46 7.44 12.09
C LEU A 21 34.99 7.75 12.43
N ARG A 22 34.14 6.71 12.49
CA ARG A 22 32.75 6.86 12.92
C ARG A 22 32.71 7.52 14.29
N ARG A 23 31.87 8.54 14.43
CA ARG A 23 31.73 9.28 15.69
C ARG A 23 30.97 8.47 16.74
N GLU A 24 29.95 7.72 16.30
CA GLU A 24 29.11 6.89 17.15
C GLU A 24 29.49 5.42 16.97
N PRO A 25 29.56 4.63 18.07
CA PRO A 25 29.68 3.18 17.98
C PRO A 25 28.39 2.56 17.41
N TYR A 26 28.43 1.25 17.15
CA TYR A 26 27.21 0.50 16.82
C TYR A 26 26.20 0.63 17.96
N HIS A 27 24.95 0.94 17.62
CA HIS A 27 23.84 1.02 18.57
C HIS A 27 22.83 -0.08 18.29
N ASP A 28 22.31 -0.75 19.31
CA ASP A 28 21.45 -1.94 19.18
C ASP A 28 20.00 -1.66 18.75
N LEU A 29 19.54 -0.40 18.71
CA LEU A 29 18.31 0.03 18.01
C LEU A 29 18.48 0.59 16.60
N VAL A 30 19.36 1.58 16.42
CA VAL A 30 19.51 2.29 15.15
C VAL A 30 20.62 1.72 14.26
N GLY A 31 21.46 0.82 14.78
CA GLY A 31 22.58 0.26 14.04
C GLY A 31 23.70 1.29 13.83
N VAL A 32 24.07 1.52 12.57
CA VAL A 32 25.17 2.42 12.20
C VAL A 32 24.73 3.46 11.19
N ARG A 33 25.26 4.67 11.30
CA ARG A 33 25.00 5.74 10.33
C ARG A 33 25.62 5.41 8.97
N MET A 34 24.84 5.59 7.90
CA MET A 34 25.28 5.35 6.53
C MET A 34 26.19 6.49 6.03
N THR A 35 27.37 6.14 5.54
CA THR A 35 28.36 7.09 5.01
C THR A 35 27.97 7.70 3.66
N GLU A 36 27.20 6.96 2.86
CA GLU A 36 26.75 7.35 1.52
C GLU A 36 25.69 8.45 1.52
N THR A 37 25.06 8.70 2.67
CA THR A 37 23.99 9.68 2.82
C THR A 37 24.51 11.09 3.11
N SER A 38 23.69 12.10 2.80
CA SER A 38 24.03 13.49 3.09
C SER A 38 23.96 13.76 4.60
N SER A 39 24.71 14.75 5.08
CA SER A 39 24.63 15.19 6.48
C SER A 39 23.28 15.82 6.82
N THR A 40 22.56 16.33 5.81
CA THR A 40 21.25 16.98 5.95
C THR A 40 20.10 16.00 6.03
N GLU A 41 20.19 14.85 5.35
CA GLU A 41 19.21 13.76 5.41
C GLU A 41 19.87 12.46 5.88
N PRO A 42 20.26 12.40 7.17
CA PRO A 42 20.99 11.26 7.68
C PRO A 42 20.12 10.01 7.70
N ARG A 43 20.76 8.87 7.41
CA ARG A 43 20.15 7.55 7.55
C ARG A 43 21.01 6.61 8.37
N TRP A 44 20.34 5.68 9.03
CA TRP A 44 20.97 4.59 9.77
C TRP A 44 20.53 3.26 9.19
N ARG A 45 21.44 2.30 9.17
CA ARG A 45 21.22 0.94 8.72
C ARG A 45 21.47 -0.02 9.88
N HIS A 46 20.55 -0.96 10.09
CA HIS A 46 20.59 -1.92 11.17
C HIS A 46 20.19 -3.31 10.68
N MET A 47 21.03 -4.32 10.96
CA MET A 47 20.73 -5.72 10.65
C MET A 47 20.15 -6.39 11.89
N VAL A 48 18.84 -6.64 11.89
CA VAL A 48 18.10 -7.21 13.02
C VAL A 48 17.92 -8.70 12.84
N ASP A 49 18.26 -9.46 13.88
CA ASP A 49 17.92 -10.87 14.02
C ASP A 49 17.84 -11.26 15.51
N LEU A 50 17.27 -12.44 15.79
CA LEU A 50 17.09 -12.95 17.16
C LEU A 50 18.40 -13.39 17.84
N LYS A 51 19.52 -13.47 17.10
CA LYS A 51 20.84 -13.77 17.69
C LYS A 51 21.49 -12.50 18.22
N THR A 52 21.36 -11.38 17.52
CA THR A 52 21.91 -10.08 17.93
C THR A 52 21.01 -9.38 18.93
N LEU A 53 19.69 -9.52 18.82
CA LEU A 53 18.69 -8.93 19.71
C LEU A 53 17.74 -10.00 20.29
N PRO A 54 18.20 -10.85 21.23
CA PRO A 54 17.40 -11.97 21.74
C PRO A 54 16.10 -11.57 22.43
N TRP A 55 16.04 -10.37 23.03
CA TRP A 55 14.85 -9.85 23.69
C TRP A 55 13.64 -9.72 22.76
N LEU A 56 13.85 -9.58 21.44
CA LEU A 56 12.75 -9.52 20.47
C LEU A 56 11.92 -10.81 20.44
N ALA A 57 12.51 -11.97 20.79
CA ALA A 57 11.79 -13.24 20.83
C ALA A 57 10.64 -13.25 21.85
N ASP A 58 10.65 -12.34 22.81
CA ASP A 58 9.65 -12.21 23.87
C ASP A 58 8.47 -11.29 23.48
N HIS A 59 8.46 -10.71 22.28
CA HIS A 59 7.32 -9.92 21.80
C HIS A 59 6.56 -10.69 20.71
N VAL A 60 5.63 -11.54 21.13
CA VAL A 60 4.86 -12.44 20.26
C VAL A 60 3.40 -11.99 20.18
N ILE A 61 2.92 -11.77 18.97
CA ILE A 61 1.53 -11.38 18.67
C ILE A 61 0.96 -12.41 17.71
N ASP A 62 -0.14 -13.06 18.08
CA ASP A 62 -0.79 -14.15 17.33
C ASP A 62 0.18 -15.26 16.88
N GLY A 63 1.15 -15.59 17.75
CA GLY A 63 2.16 -16.62 17.50
C GLY A 63 3.35 -16.19 16.64
N LEU A 64 3.39 -14.93 16.17
CA LEU A 64 4.48 -14.37 15.37
C LEU A 64 5.36 -13.44 16.20
N VAL A 65 6.68 -13.52 16.00
CA VAL A 65 7.63 -12.57 16.61
C VAL A 65 7.57 -11.26 15.84
N VAL A 66 7.02 -10.22 16.46
CA VAL A 66 6.79 -8.92 15.83
C VAL A 66 7.74 -7.89 16.43
N PHE A 67 8.40 -7.09 15.59
CA PHE A 67 9.17 -5.94 16.07
C PHE A 67 8.19 -4.91 16.68
N PRO A 68 8.38 -4.51 17.94
CA PRO A 68 7.38 -3.72 18.67
C PRO A 68 7.18 -2.34 18.02
N GLY A 69 5.95 -1.81 18.09
CA GLY A 69 5.67 -0.42 17.69
C GLY A 69 6.56 0.57 18.44
N ALA A 70 6.75 0.34 19.75
CA ALA A 70 7.70 1.06 20.59
C ALA A 70 9.14 1.06 20.04
N GLY A 71 9.55 0.01 19.31
CA GLY A 71 10.87 -0.08 18.67
C GLY A 71 11.11 1.04 17.67
N HIS A 72 10.13 1.29 16.78
CA HIS A 72 10.23 2.34 15.78
C HIS A 72 10.30 3.73 16.40
N VAL A 73 9.52 3.97 17.46
CA VAL A 73 9.53 5.22 18.23
C VAL A 73 10.90 5.46 18.87
N CYS A 74 11.44 4.45 19.56
CA CYS A 74 12.74 4.53 20.21
C CYS A 74 13.90 4.73 19.22
N MET A 75 13.79 4.20 17.98
CA MET A 75 14.76 4.48 16.92
C MET A 75 14.82 5.98 16.58
N ALA A 76 13.66 6.65 16.47
CA ALA A 76 13.61 8.09 16.20
C ALA A 76 14.15 8.92 17.38
N LEU A 77 13.83 8.54 18.62
CA LEU A 77 14.38 9.16 19.84
C LEU A 77 15.91 9.13 19.84
N GLU A 78 16.50 7.95 19.58
CA GLU A 78 17.94 7.77 19.59
C GLU A 78 18.63 8.51 18.45
N ALA A 79 18.03 8.54 17.26
CA ALA A 79 18.56 9.30 16.15
C ALA A 79 18.65 10.82 16.47
N VAL A 80 17.63 11.38 17.10
CA VAL A 80 17.66 12.80 17.55
C VAL A 80 18.73 13.02 18.61
N SER A 81 18.94 12.06 19.53
CA SER A 81 20.03 12.11 20.51
C SER A 81 21.41 12.21 19.85
N GLN A 82 21.68 11.36 18.87
CA GLN A 82 22.94 11.35 18.12
C GLN A 82 23.13 12.64 17.31
N LEU A 83 22.07 13.12 16.66
CA LEU A 83 22.12 14.37 15.90
C LEU A 83 22.35 15.58 16.81
N ARG A 84 21.75 15.60 18.01
CA ARG A 84 22.00 16.63 19.01
C ARG A 84 23.46 16.65 19.44
N ARG A 85 24.04 15.50 19.79
CA ARG A 85 25.48 15.39 20.15
C ARG A 85 26.40 15.84 19.02
N GLN A 86 26.00 15.61 17.77
CA GLN A 86 26.77 16.03 16.60
C GLN A 86 26.67 17.54 16.28
N LEU A 87 25.45 18.08 16.27
CA LEU A 87 25.16 19.45 15.79
C LEU A 87 25.24 20.48 16.92
N TYR A 88 24.93 20.07 18.15
CA TYR A 88 24.85 20.93 19.34
C TYR A 88 25.60 20.29 20.53
N PRO A 89 26.92 20.05 20.41
CA PRO A 89 27.69 19.36 21.45
C PRO A 89 27.68 20.05 22.81
N ASN A 90 27.47 21.37 22.84
CA ASN A 90 27.47 22.19 24.05
C ASN A 90 26.06 22.46 24.62
N LYS A 91 25.02 21.77 24.13
CA LYS A 91 23.65 21.92 24.63
C LYS A 91 23.10 20.56 25.08
N GLY A 92 22.40 20.57 26.21
CA GLY A 92 21.60 19.43 26.66
C GLY A 92 20.38 19.21 25.77
N LEU A 93 19.82 18.01 25.82
CA LEU A 93 18.51 17.67 25.27
C LEU A 93 17.58 17.50 26.47
N GLU A 94 16.52 18.29 26.58
CA GLU A 94 15.59 18.27 27.73
C GLU A 94 14.42 17.32 27.46
N VAL A 95 13.82 17.44 26.28
CA VAL A 95 12.63 16.69 25.86
C VAL A 95 12.78 16.32 24.40
N VAL A 96 12.32 15.13 24.05
CA VAL A 96 12.07 14.75 22.66
C VAL A 96 10.56 14.59 22.48
N ALA A 97 10.01 15.33 21.52
CA ALA A 97 8.60 15.27 21.15
C ALA A 97 8.47 14.52 19.83
N LEU A 98 7.57 13.53 19.77
CA LEU A 98 7.11 12.93 18.53
C LEU A 98 5.67 13.33 18.26
N HIS A 99 5.34 13.53 17.00
CA HIS A 99 4.00 13.88 16.55
C HIS A 99 3.59 13.02 15.36
N ASN A 100 2.30 12.68 15.32
CA ASN A 100 1.66 11.96 14.22
C ASN A 100 2.46 10.71 13.81
N VAL A 101 2.82 9.88 14.80
CA VAL A 101 3.49 8.61 14.53
C VAL A 101 2.42 7.62 14.05
N VAL A 102 2.67 6.97 12.92
CA VAL A 102 1.76 5.99 12.33
C VAL A 102 2.53 4.69 12.07
N PHE A 103 1.99 3.58 12.58
CA PHE A 103 2.50 2.24 12.31
C PHE A 103 1.72 1.65 11.14
N LEU A 104 2.35 1.58 9.97
CA LEU A 104 1.70 1.24 8.71
C LEU A 104 1.44 -0.26 8.58
N ARG A 105 2.35 -1.09 9.12
CA ARG A 105 2.27 -2.56 9.05
C ARG A 105 3.15 -3.19 10.13
N ALA A 106 2.84 -4.42 10.52
CA ALA A 106 3.63 -5.18 11.48
C ALA A 106 4.91 -5.74 10.83
N LEU A 107 6.07 -5.52 11.46
CA LEU A 107 7.33 -6.10 11.02
C LEU A 107 7.57 -7.45 11.71
N ILE A 108 7.41 -8.54 10.95
CA ILE A 108 7.68 -9.89 11.44
C ILE A 108 9.19 -10.12 11.42
N ILE A 109 9.77 -10.52 12.56
CA ILE A 109 11.17 -10.90 12.65
C ILE A 109 11.27 -12.40 12.32
N PRO A 110 11.88 -12.78 11.19
CA PRO A 110 11.95 -14.16 10.78
C PRO A 110 12.84 -14.97 11.72
N GLN A 111 12.48 -16.24 11.91
CA GLN A 111 13.38 -17.20 12.55
C GLN A 111 14.53 -17.54 11.60
N LYS A 112 15.64 -18.04 12.17
CA LYS A 112 16.90 -18.33 11.44
C LYS A 112 16.65 -19.08 10.11
N PRO A 113 17.42 -18.83 9.04
CA PRO A 113 18.72 -18.12 9.01
C PRO A 113 18.69 -16.66 8.52
N SER A 114 17.53 -16.08 8.22
CA SER A 114 17.42 -14.74 7.63
C SER A 114 17.61 -13.61 8.65
N ARG A 115 17.98 -12.43 8.15
CA ARG A 115 18.08 -11.17 8.91
C ARG A 115 17.24 -10.12 8.20
N VAL A 116 16.67 -9.20 8.99
CA VAL A 116 15.96 -8.05 8.45
C VAL A 116 16.92 -6.87 8.39
N GLU A 117 17.01 -6.23 7.22
CA GLU A 117 17.71 -4.96 7.11
C GLU A 117 16.73 -3.82 7.34
N LEU A 118 16.91 -3.10 8.44
CA LEU A 118 16.17 -1.89 8.79
C LEU A 118 16.96 -0.65 8.39
N GLN A 119 16.23 0.35 7.90
CA GLN A 119 16.76 1.67 7.62
C GLN A 119 15.87 2.75 8.23
N LEU A 120 16.45 3.58 9.09
CA LEU A 120 15.82 4.81 9.58
C LEU A 120 16.30 5.98 8.72
N SER A 121 15.36 6.77 8.20
CA SER A 121 15.65 7.98 7.43
C SER A 121 15.09 9.21 8.14
N MET A 122 15.90 10.25 8.27
CA MET A 122 15.50 11.52 8.88
C MET A 122 15.59 12.63 7.83
N ARG A 123 14.47 13.31 7.57
CA ARG A 123 14.41 14.47 6.66
C ARG A 123 14.10 15.73 7.45
N PRO A 124 14.87 16.81 7.30
CA PRO A 124 14.71 18.02 8.09
C PRO A 124 13.42 18.75 7.71
N ILE A 125 12.69 19.26 8.71
CA ILE A 125 11.49 20.08 8.50
C ILE A 125 11.91 21.54 8.47
N ARG A 126 11.83 22.19 7.30
CA ARG A 126 12.39 23.53 7.09
C ARG A 126 11.55 24.66 7.71
N ASP A 127 10.24 24.45 7.88
CA ASP A 127 9.30 25.44 8.41
C ASP A 127 9.13 25.36 9.95
N ASP A 128 9.92 24.52 10.63
CA ASP A 128 9.85 24.36 12.08
C ASP A 128 10.83 25.30 12.80
N ALA A 129 10.40 25.88 13.91
CA ALA A 129 11.25 26.77 14.72
C ALA A 129 12.40 26.02 15.41
N SER A 130 12.26 24.69 15.62
CA SER A 130 13.31 23.88 16.23
C SER A 130 14.32 23.39 15.18
N PRO A 131 15.63 23.60 15.41
CA PRO A 131 16.65 23.13 14.50
C PRO A 131 16.95 21.62 14.62
N LEU A 132 16.24 20.91 15.50
CA LEU A 132 16.27 19.45 15.64
C LEU A 132 14.91 18.82 15.30
N ALA A 133 14.20 19.39 14.31
CA ALA A 133 12.93 18.87 13.81
C ALA A 133 13.10 18.08 12.51
N TYR A 134 12.61 16.85 12.50
CA TYR A 134 12.69 15.93 11.37
C TYR A 134 11.37 15.17 11.16
N SER A 135 11.01 14.94 9.90
CA SER A 135 10.11 13.83 9.55
C SER A 135 10.96 12.57 9.44
N PHE A 136 10.55 11.48 10.08
CA PHE A 136 11.25 10.21 10.04
C PHE A 136 10.42 9.13 9.35
N SER A 137 11.12 8.18 8.75
CA SER A 137 10.56 6.97 8.16
C SER A 137 11.45 5.78 8.48
N VAL A 138 10.84 4.68 8.90
CA VAL A 138 11.49 3.39 9.11
C VAL A 138 11.05 2.43 8.03
N THR A 139 12.01 1.99 7.22
CA THR A 139 11.80 1.03 6.13
C THR A 139 12.54 -0.26 6.44
N ALA A 140 12.00 -1.40 6.03
CA ALA A 140 12.68 -2.68 6.11
C ALA A 140 12.84 -3.30 4.72
N PHE A 141 13.96 -3.98 4.49
CA PHE A 141 14.18 -4.81 3.32
C PHE A 141 13.92 -6.27 3.69
N LEU A 142 12.87 -6.84 3.10
CA LEU A 142 12.45 -8.22 3.26
C LEU A 142 12.04 -8.75 1.88
N ASP A 143 12.38 -10.01 1.58
CA ASP A 143 11.97 -10.69 0.34
C ASP A 143 12.27 -9.92 -0.96
N GLY A 144 13.41 -9.21 -1.01
CA GLY A 144 13.86 -8.50 -2.20
C GLY A 144 13.25 -7.11 -2.41
N LYS A 145 12.41 -6.62 -1.49
CA LYS A 145 11.74 -5.32 -1.59
C LYS A 145 11.90 -4.47 -0.33
N TRP A 146 11.85 -3.15 -0.51
CA TRP A 146 11.79 -2.18 0.59
C TRP A 146 10.33 -1.81 0.85
N ASP A 147 9.91 -1.97 2.10
CA ASP A 147 8.58 -1.58 2.56
C ASP A 147 8.71 -0.56 3.71
N GLU A 148 7.79 0.39 3.80
CA GLU A 148 7.71 1.37 4.88
C GLU A 148 6.82 0.86 6.02
N TYR A 149 7.32 0.93 7.26
CA TYR A 149 6.68 0.32 8.43
C TYR A 149 6.19 1.35 9.45
N CYS A 150 6.91 2.47 9.59
CA CYS A 150 6.55 3.52 10.54
C CYS A 150 6.98 4.88 10.01
N THR A 151 6.12 5.89 10.18
CA THR A 151 6.42 7.28 9.85
C THR A 151 6.00 8.20 10.97
N GLY A 152 6.57 9.39 11.02
CA GLY A 152 6.15 10.42 11.96
C GLY A 152 7.04 11.65 11.93
N ARG A 153 6.80 12.57 12.87
CA ARG A 153 7.64 13.74 13.11
C ARG A 153 8.32 13.60 14.47
N VAL A 154 9.55 14.07 14.58
CA VAL A 154 10.30 14.11 15.83
C VAL A 154 11.03 15.45 15.96
N GLN A 155 11.00 16.01 17.17
CA GLN A 155 11.57 17.28 17.52
C GLN A 155 12.35 17.17 18.83
N GLY A 156 13.64 17.53 18.80
CA GLY A 156 14.44 17.71 20.02
C GLY A 156 14.29 19.12 20.60
N VAL A 157 14.05 19.21 21.91
CA VAL A 157 14.05 20.47 22.68
C VAL A 157 15.40 20.61 23.37
N LEU A 158 16.16 21.63 22.97
CA LEU A 158 17.50 21.91 23.49
C LEU A 158 17.45 22.77 24.75
N ALA A 159 18.34 22.48 25.69
CA ALA A 159 18.51 23.27 26.91
C ALA A 159 18.88 24.73 26.61
N SER A 160 18.28 25.65 27.38
CA SER A 160 18.57 27.09 27.33
C SER A 160 19.77 27.43 28.20
N ALA A 161 20.69 28.28 27.72
CA ALA A 161 21.80 28.78 28.55
C ALA A 161 21.39 29.93 29.51
N GLU A 162 20.13 30.38 29.49
CA GLU A 162 19.65 31.57 30.22
C GLU A 162 18.72 31.25 31.41
N GLU A 163 18.43 29.96 31.69
CA GLU A 163 17.43 29.57 32.70
C GLU A 163 18.01 29.09 34.04
N ASP A 164 19.34 28.98 34.17
CA ASP A 164 20.02 28.52 35.39
C ASP A 164 19.95 29.51 36.57
N GLU A 165 19.65 30.80 36.35
CA GLU A 165 19.58 31.80 37.44
C GLU A 165 18.16 32.07 37.97
N ALA A 166 17.09 31.74 37.23
CA ALA A 166 15.71 32.04 37.63
C ALA A 166 14.92 30.84 38.19
N ALA A 167 15.40 29.60 37.98
CA ALA A 167 14.77 28.38 38.49
C ALA A 167 15.00 28.14 40.00
N ALA A 168 15.84 28.95 40.66
CA ALA A 168 16.20 28.79 42.07
C ALA A 168 15.18 29.37 43.07
N GLU A 169 14.17 30.13 42.64
CA GLU A 169 13.17 30.73 43.54
C GLU A 169 11.73 30.47 43.07
N VAL A 170 11.20 29.26 43.30
CA VAL A 170 9.74 29.06 43.35
C VAL A 170 9.37 28.16 44.53
N ASP A 171 8.73 28.78 45.52
CA ASP A 171 8.18 28.18 46.73
C ASP A 171 7.20 27.00 46.40
N PRO A 172 7.40 25.79 46.97
CA PRO A 172 6.55 24.63 46.72
C PRO A 172 5.10 24.76 47.24
N THR A 173 4.75 25.82 47.98
CA THR A 173 3.46 25.92 48.70
C THR A 173 2.34 26.67 47.97
N SER A 174 2.48 26.95 46.66
CA SER A 174 1.44 27.65 45.90
C SER A 174 0.13 26.84 45.71
N PRO A 175 -1.06 27.45 45.89
CA PRO A 175 -2.37 26.77 45.88
C PRO A 175 -2.79 26.18 44.52
N ALA A 176 -2.06 26.42 43.42
CA ALA A 176 -2.27 25.75 42.14
C ALA A 176 -1.78 24.28 42.11
N ALA A 177 -1.01 23.84 43.12
CA ALA A 177 -0.64 22.44 43.31
C ALA A 177 -1.79 21.58 43.88
N ALA A 178 -2.87 22.22 44.37
CA ALA A 178 -3.99 21.53 45.02
C ALA A 178 -4.97 20.83 44.05
N ASP A 179 -5.03 21.25 42.77
CA ASP A 179 -5.98 20.71 41.79
C ASP A 179 -5.47 19.41 41.11
N ASP A 180 -4.15 19.14 41.15
CA ASP A 180 -3.54 17.91 40.62
C ASP A 180 -3.34 16.82 41.69
N SER A 181 -3.41 17.18 42.99
CA SER A 181 -3.29 16.21 44.09
C SER A 181 -4.45 15.20 44.17
N GLN A 182 -5.65 15.54 43.67
CA GLN A 182 -6.78 14.59 43.56
C GLN A 182 -6.64 13.65 42.35
N SER A 183 -5.83 13.99 41.34
CA SER A 183 -5.69 13.23 40.09
C SER A 183 -4.65 12.09 40.18
N ARG A 184 -3.78 12.16 41.21
CA ARG A 184 -2.68 11.23 41.52
C ARG A 184 -3.06 10.10 42.48
N GLN A 185 -4.22 10.17 43.12
CA GLN A 185 -4.64 9.13 44.07
C GLN A 185 -5.15 7.90 43.33
N ARG A 186 -4.52 6.75 43.59
CA ARG A 186 -5.00 5.42 43.20
C ARG A 186 -6.40 5.22 43.82
N PRO A 187 -7.45 4.91 43.05
CA PRO A 187 -8.78 4.68 43.62
C PRO A 187 -8.77 3.50 44.60
N TYR A 188 -9.55 3.60 45.68
CA TYR A 188 -9.67 2.54 46.69
C TYR A 188 -10.56 1.36 46.23
N ASN A 189 -11.43 1.58 45.23
CA ASN A 189 -12.35 0.60 44.67
C ASN A 189 -12.03 0.39 43.18
N GLY A 190 -11.37 -0.72 42.85
CA GLY A 190 -10.97 -1.07 41.50
C GLY A 190 -10.59 -2.54 41.39
N THR A 191 -10.75 -3.14 40.22
CA THR A 191 -10.27 -4.51 39.99
C THR A 191 -8.74 -4.49 39.92
N CYS A 192 -8.06 -5.21 40.82
CA CYS A 192 -6.61 -5.35 40.82
C CYS A 192 -6.23 -6.67 40.16
N TRP A 193 -5.30 -6.62 39.21
CA TRP A 193 -4.73 -7.77 38.52
C TRP A 193 -3.25 -7.86 38.88
N GLU A 194 -2.84 -9.02 39.36
CA GLU A 194 -1.42 -9.35 39.53
C GLU A 194 -0.77 -9.60 38.17
N ALA A 195 0.56 -9.44 38.08
CA ALA A 195 1.29 -9.60 36.82
C ALA A 195 0.99 -10.92 36.09
N GLU A 196 0.91 -12.03 36.83
CA GLU A 196 0.70 -13.35 36.23
C GLU A 196 -0.70 -13.47 35.59
N GLU A 197 -1.73 -13.03 36.31
CA GLU A 197 -3.12 -13.00 35.82
C GLU A 197 -3.25 -12.10 34.59
N LEU A 198 -2.64 -10.90 34.65
CA LEU A 198 -2.64 -9.94 33.55
C LEU A 198 -2.07 -10.51 32.25
N TYR A 199 -0.88 -11.11 32.32
CA TYR A 199 -0.22 -11.63 31.13
C TYR A 199 -0.81 -12.97 30.65
N ASN A 200 -1.40 -13.77 31.54
CA ASN A 200 -2.17 -14.95 31.14
C ASN A 200 -3.42 -14.55 30.36
N GLU A 201 -4.10 -13.50 30.82
CA GLU A 201 -5.25 -12.92 30.12
C GLU A 201 -4.85 -12.40 28.73
N MET A 202 -3.83 -11.55 28.63
CA MET A 202 -3.33 -11.05 27.34
C MET A 202 -2.93 -12.17 26.39
N SER A 203 -2.29 -13.22 26.91
CA SER A 203 -1.88 -14.38 26.11
C SER A 203 -3.08 -15.14 25.55
N SER A 204 -4.19 -15.23 26.30
CA SER A 204 -5.43 -15.86 25.84
C SER A 204 -6.07 -15.13 24.65
N ASP A 205 -5.79 -13.84 24.48
CA ASP A 205 -6.29 -13.01 23.38
C ASP A 205 -5.32 -12.88 22.21
N GLY A 206 -4.14 -13.52 22.28
CA GLY A 206 -3.13 -13.50 21.22
C GLY A 206 -1.94 -12.57 21.46
N ASN A 207 -1.91 -11.80 22.56
CA ASN A 207 -0.75 -11.01 22.98
C ASN A 207 0.13 -11.83 23.94
N THR A 208 1.06 -12.61 23.41
CA THR A 208 1.95 -13.49 24.21
C THR A 208 3.29 -12.82 24.47
N TYR A 209 3.48 -12.30 25.68
CA TYR A 209 4.74 -11.65 26.08
C TYR A 209 5.64 -12.56 26.91
N GLY A 210 6.92 -12.61 26.57
CA GLY A 210 7.98 -13.30 27.32
C GLY A 210 8.65 -12.40 28.38
N PRO A 211 9.63 -12.93 29.13
CA PRO A 211 10.25 -12.24 30.27
C PRO A 211 10.76 -10.82 30.00
N GLY A 212 11.29 -10.53 28.80
CA GLY A 212 11.76 -9.20 28.43
C GLY A 212 10.66 -8.13 28.30
N PHE A 213 9.41 -8.54 28.08
CA PHE A 213 8.26 -7.65 27.89
C PHE A 213 7.22 -7.73 29.01
N ARG A 214 7.35 -8.68 29.95
CA ARG A 214 6.45 -8.80 31.12
C ARG A 214 6.80 -7.81 32.23
N ASN A 215 6.73 -6.51 31.89
CA ASN A 215 7.27 -5.42 32.70
C ASN A 215 6.25 -4.76 33.64
N VAL A 216 4.97 -5.14 33.55
CA VAL A 216 3.90 -4.63 34.41
C VAL A 216 3.86 -5.46 35.69
N GLY A 217 4.04 -4.83 36.86
CA GLY A 217 4.03 -5.52 38.15
C GLY A 217 2.63 -5.76 38.70
N SER A 218 1.80 -4.72 38.74
CA SER A 218 0.38 -4.81 39.09
C SER A 218 -0.40 -3.79 38.28
N LEU A 219 -1.66 -4.11 37.98
CA LEU A 219 -2.58 -3.24 37.26
C LEU A 219 -3.86 -3.07 38.07
N MET A 220 -4.34 -1.85 38.20
CA MET A 220 -5.62 -1.54 38.79
C MET A 220 -6.51 -0.81 37.80
N LEU A 221 -7.74 -1.30 37.62
CA LEU A 221 -8.75 -0.78 36.72
C LEU A 221 -9.85 -0.08 37.51
N SER A 222 -10.30 1.10 37.07
CA SER A 222 -11.49 1.75 37.64
C SER A 222 -12.76 0.95 37.37
N GLU A 223 -13.67 0.86 38.34
CA GLU A 223 -15.03 0.30 38.13
C GLU A 223 -15.94 1.24 37.31
N GLU A 224 -16.91 0.68 36.58
CA GLU A 224 -17.75 1.36 35.59
C GLU A 224 -18.85 2.28 36.17
N GLU A 225 -19.07 2.32 37.49
CA GLU A 225 -20.30 2.87 38.09
C GLU A 225 -20.36 4.39 38.30
N ASP A 226 -19.48 5.20 37.70
CA ASP A 226 -19.64 6.66 37.67
C ASP A 226 -20.13 7.11 36.28
N GLU A 227 -21.45 7.20 36.10
CA GLU A 227 -22.11 7.67 34.86
C GLU A 227 -21.39 8.89 34.25
N GLY A 228 -20.66 8.66 33.15
CA GLY A 228 -20.04 9.71 32.33
C GLY A 228 -18.55 10.01 32.58
N ARG A 229 -17.79 9.14 33.27
CA ARG A 229 -16.32 9.21 33.35
C ARG A 229 -15.64 8.17 32.46
N ALA A 230 -14.57 8.59 31.77
CA ALA A 230 -13.72 7.72 30.95
C ALA A 230 -13.01 6.64 31.80
N PRO A 231 -12.91 5.38 31.33
CA PRO A 231 -12.24 4.32 32.07
C PRO A 231 -10.73 4.58 32.16
N LYS A 232 -10.16 4.23 33.32
CA LYS A 232 -8.77 4.49 33.67
C LYS A 232 -8.08 3.24 34.21
N ALA A 233 -6.79 3.13 33.90
CA ALA A 233 -5.92 2.10 34.42
C ALA A 233 -4.69 2.73 35.07
N TRP A 234 -4.24 2.14 36.18
CA TRP A 234 -3.00 2.47 36.85
C TRP A 234 -2.14 1.22 36.93
N ALA A 235 -0.85 1.36 36.66
CA ALA A 235 0.09 0.28 36.81
C ALA A 235 1.45 0.78 37.28
N THR A 236 2.19 -0.12 37.94
CA THR A 236 3.62 0.05 38.13
C THR A 236 4.35 -0.75 37.05
N VAL A 237 5.13 -0.06 36.22
CA VAL A 237 5.95 -0.64 35.15
C VAL A 237 7.41 -0.62 35.57
N HIS A 238 8.06 -1.78 35.52
CA HIS A 238 9.47 -1.95 35.85
C HIS A 238 10.32 -1.82 34.59
N VAL A 239 11.43 -1.08 34.67
CA VAL A 239 12.41 -1.02 33.58
C VAL A 239 13.17 -2.36 33.53
N PRO A 240 13.08 -3.14 32.44
CA PRO A 240 13.74 -4.44 32.34
C PRO A 240 15.26 -4.33 32.24
N ASN A 241 15.96 -5.35 32.73
CA ASN A 241 17.41 -5.50 32.52
C ASN A 241 17.70 -6.23 31.20
N VAL A 242 17.48 -5.54 30.08
CA VAL A 242 17.66 -6.11 28.73
C VAL A 242 19.12 -6.46 28.45
N ALA A 243 20.07 -5.70 29.00
CA ALA A 243 21.48 -6.02 28.91
C ALA A 243 21.79 -7.45 29.39
N ALA A 244 21.13 -7.94 30.44
CA ALA A 244 21.32 -9.32 30.92
C ALA A 244 20.90 -10.41 29.91
N MET A 245 20.00 -10.08 28.96
CA MET A 245 19.52 -10.97 27.89
C MET A 245 20.34 -10.87 26.61
N MET A 246 21.17 -9.83 26.49
CA MET A 246 21.95 -9.54 25.28
C MET A 246 23.24 -10.36 25.23
N PRO A 247 23.78 -10.64 24.02
CA PRO A 247 25.09 -11.25 23.88
C PRO A 247 26.17 -10.46 24.62
N ALA A 248 27.06 -11.17 25.33
CA ALA A 248 28.10 -10.58 26.19
C ALA A 248 27.59 -9.66 27.32
N GLN A 249 26.28 -9.68 27.60
CA GLN A 249 25.62 -8.84 28.60
C GLN A 249 25.84 -7.33 28.39
N GLN A 250 25.93 -6.91 27.12
CA GLN A 250 26.18 -5.52 26.74
C GLN A 250 25.02 -4.94 25.92
N GLN A 251 24.73 -3.67 26.17
CA GLN A 251 23.70 -2.88 25.51
C GLN A 251 24.20 -1.43 25.38
N ALA A 252 23.85 -0.72 24.31
CA ALA A 252 24.15 0.72 24.22
C ALA A 252 23.30 1.52 25.23
N VAL A 253 23.70 2.77 25.49
CA VAL A 253 22.91 3.66 26.34
C VAL A 253 21.66 4.13 25.57
N HIS A 254 20.50 4.01 26.19
CA HIS A 254 19.21 4.37 25.60
C HIS A 254 18.60 5.58 26.31
N ILE A 255 17.95 6.49 25.57
CA ILE A 255 17.00 7.44 26.17
C ILE A 255 15.82 6.65 26.78
N LEU A 256 15.27 5.73 26.00
CA LEU A 256 14.15 4.87 26.37
C LEU A 256 14.27 3.57 25.58
N HIS A 257 14.24 2.42 26.27
CA HIS A 257 14.29 1.12 25.61
C HIS A 257 12.88 0.69 25.13
N PRO A 258 12.75 0.00 23.97
CA PRO A 258 11.46 -0.42 23.44
C PRO A 258 10.64 -1.26 24.42
N ALA A 259 11.25 -2.24 25.07
CA ALA A 259 10.57 -3.09 26.05
C ALA A 259 9.99 -2.30 27.24
N THR A 260 10.62 -1.19 27.64
CA THR A 260 10.10 -0.31 28.68
C THR A 260 8.85 0.42 28.20
N LEU A 261 8.91 1.05 27.02
CA LEU A 261 7.80 1.80 26.44
C LEU A 261 6.61 0.89 26.10
N ASP A 262 6.88 -0.28 25.55
CA ASP A 262 5.86 -1.28 25.20
C ASP A 262 5.14 -1.80 26.46
N GLY A 263 5.89 -2.03 27.54
CA GLY A 263 5.33 -2.33 28.85
C GLY A 263 4.38 -1.24 29.39
N MET A 264 4.58 0.03 29.00
CA MET A 264 3.61 1.09 29.31
C MET A 264 2.34 0.98 28.45
N PHE A 265 2.46 0.58 27.17
CA PHE A 265 1.29 0.34 26.31
C PHE A 265 0.43 -0.83 26.80
N HIS A 266 1.03 -1.84 27.45
CA HIS A 266 0.28 -2.95 28.05
C HIS A 266 -0.78 -2.49 29.05
N VAL A 267 -0.59 -1.35 29.72
CA VAL A 267 -1.51 -0.79 30.72
C VAL A 267 -2.89 -0.49 30.14
N GLY A 268 -2.97 -0.19 28.83
CA GLY A 268 -4.24 0.08 28.14
C GLY A 268 -4.96 -1.16 27.60
N ILE A 269 -4.25 -2.27 27.36
CA ILE A 269 -4.79 -3.45 26.68
C ILE A 269 -6.01 -4.06 27.41
N PRO A 270 -5.99 -4.26 28.75
CA PRO A 270 -7.14 -4.82 29.46
C PRO A 270 -8.39 -3.95 29.39
N VAL A 271 -8.22 -2.62 29.38
CA VAL A 271 -9.33 -1.66 29.22
C VAL A 271 -9.99 -1.82 27.85
N MET A 272 -9.17 -2.03 26.81
CA MET A 272 -9.66 -2.23 25.45
C MET A 272 -10.41 -3.54 25.28
N LYS A 273 -9.92 -4.63 25.88
CA LYS A 273 -10.60 -5.94 25.86
C LYS A 273 -12.02 -5.84 26.39
N ARG A 274 -12.22 -5.17 27.55
CA ARG A 274 -13.55 -5.01 28.14
C ARG A 274 -14.55 -4.34 27.19
N LEU A 275 -14.08 -3.47 26.30
CA LEU A 275 -14.92 -2.73 25.36
C LEU A 275 -15.13 -3.46 24.03
N HIS A 276 -14.10 -4.11 23.49
CA HIS A 276 -14.10 -4.67 22.13
C HIS A 276 -14.24 -6.20 22.07
N GLY A 277 -14.12 -6.89 23.20
CA GLY A 277 -14.10 -8.35 23.27
C GLY A 277 -12.70 -8.94 23.06
N ALA A 278 -12.63 -10.26 22.87
CA ALA A 278 -11.38 -11.00 22.70
C ALA A 278 -10.72 -10.73 21.33
N GLY A 279 -9.39 -10.59 21.34
CA GLY A 279 -8.56 -10.37 20.16
C GLY A 279 -7.29 -9.61 20.49
N SER A 280 -6.23 -9.83 19.71
CA SER A 280 -4.91 -9.27 20.00
C SER A 280 -4.91 -7.76 19.76
N VAL A 281 -4.21 -6.98 20.58
CA VAL A 281 -4.23 -5.51 20.53
C VAL A 281 -2.86 -4.97 20.14
N MET A 282 -2.85 -4.04 19.19
CA MET A 282 -1.64 -3.35 18.74
C MET A 282 -1.86 -1.84 18.61
N PRO A 283 -0.85 -0.99 18.92
CA PRO A 283 -0.89 0.43 18.60
C PRO A 283 -0.75 0.64 17.08
N VAL A 284 -1.56 1.54 16.51
CA VAL A 284 -1.54 1.89 15.08
C VAL A 284 -1.17 3.36 14.84
N ALA A 285 -1.41 4.24 15.82
CA ALA A 285 -0.97 5.63 15.75
C ALA A 285 -0.72 6.23 17.14
N ILE A 286 0.12 7.26 17.19
CA ILE A 286 0.35 8.10 18.38
C ILE A 286 0.30 9.56 17.93
N GLY A 287 -0.68 10.31 18.41
CA GLY A 287 -0.84 11.74 18.10
C GLY A 287 0.33 12.58 18.61
N GLU A 288 0.65 12.49 19.90
CA GLU A 288 1.82 13.15 20.50
C GLU A 288 2.46 12.25 21.56
N LEU A 289 3.79 12.20 21.58
CA LEU A 289 4.59 11.57 22.62
C LEU A 289 5.73 12.48 23.06
N LEU A 290 5.74 12.87 24.33
CA LEU A 290 6.80 13.65 24.97
C LEU A 290 7.61 12.75 25.88
N VAL A 291 8.93 12.72 25.68
CA VAL A 291 9.86 11.89 26.46
C VAL A 291 10.93 12.78 27.08
N ALA A 292 11.14 12.65 28.39
CA ALA A 292 12.27 13.26 29.08
C ALA A 292 13.57 12.73 28.49
N ALA A 293 14.39 13.62 27.94
CA ALA A 293 15.77 13.32 27.71
C ALA A 293 16.50 13.73 29.00
N ALA A 294 16.94 12.76 29.80
CA ALA A 294 17.93 13.09 30.82
C ALA A 294 19.14 13.72 30.13
N ALA A 295 19.79 14.69 30.78
CA ALA A 295 21.04 15.26 30.28
C ALA A 295 21.98 14.08 29.98
N ALA A 296 22.24 13.82 28.69
CA ALA A 296 22.84 12.55 28.24
C ALA A 296 24.30 12.32 28.68
N ASP A 297 24.77 13.09 29.66
CA ASP A 297 26.06 12.95 30.32
C ASP A 297 25.92 12.19 31.66
N ASP A 298 24.72 12.10 32.25
CA ASP A 298 24.41 11.25 33.41
C ASP A 298 23.58 10.04 32.97
N ASN A 299 24.19 8.85 33.01
CA ASN A 299 23.58 7.54 32.69
C ASN A 299 22.44 7.11 33.66
N ASP A 300 21.78 8.04 34.34
CA ASP A 300 20.86 7.78 35.46
C ASP A 300 19.45 8.34 35.20
N SER A 301 18.90 8.08 34.01
CA SER A 301 17.49 8.34 33.73
C SER A 301 16.62 7.22 34.30
N ALA A 302 15.53 7.59 34.99
CA ALA A 302 14.53 6.63 35.46
C ALA A 302 13.86 5.84 34.32
N LEU A 303 13.90 6.33 33.07
CA LEU A 303 13.35 5.65 31.89
C LEU A 303 14.23 4.51 31.35
N SER A 304 15.53 4.51 31.66
CA SER A 304 16.49 3.56 31.09
C SER A 304 17.27 2.77 32.13
N ARG A 305 17.29 3.20 33.41
CA ARG A 305 17.96 2.46 34.49
C ARG A 305 17.18 1.19 34.87
N PRO A 306 17.77 -0.02 34.69
CA PRO A 306 17.11 -1.27 35.05
C PRO A 306 16.66 -1.31 36.51
N GLY A 307 15.47 -1.86 36.76
CA GLY A 307 14.85 -1.94 38.08
C GLY A 307 14.16 -0.67 38.56
N SER A 308 14.25 0.45 37.82
CA SER A 308 13.43 1.63 38.11
C SER A 308 11.95 1.29 37.97
N CYS A 309 11.12 1.89 38.83
CA CYS A 309 9.68 1.69 38.84
C CYS A 309 9.01 2.98 38.36
N LEU A 310 8.11 2.84 37.39
CA LEU A 310 7.38 3.94 36.78
C LEU A 310 5.90 3.76 37.07
N ASP A 311 5.28 4.78 37.66
CA ASP A 311 3.82 4.81 37.83
C ASP A 311 3.19 5.32 36.55
N VAL A 312 2.50 4.41 35.85
CA VAL A 312 1.85 4.65 34.56
C VAL A 312 0.35 4.75 34.76
N ARG A 313 -0.23 5.82 34.22
CA ARG A 313 -1.69 5.99 34.14
C ARG A 313 -2.10 6.02 32.67
N ALA A 314 -3.03 5.15 32.31
CA ALA A 314 -3.71 5.18 31.01
C ALA A 314 -5.16 5.64 31.20
N THR A 315 -5.66 6.49 30.30
CA THR A 315 -7.04 6.97 30.30
C THR A 315 -7.58 6.84 28.90
N LEU A 316 -8.64 6.06 28.73
CA LEU A 316 -9.30 5.93 27.44
C LEU A 316 -10.07 7.21 27.12
N THR A 317 -9.77 7.86 26.01
CA THR A 317 -10.39 9.13 25.63
C THR A 317 -11.57 8.93 24.68
N SER A 318 -11.52 7.89 23.85
CA SER A 318 -12.53 7.57 22.85
C SER A 318 -12.54 6.07 22.56
N SER A 319 -13.69 5.56 22.13
CA SER A 319 -13.84 4.17 21.65
C SER A 319 -14.70 4.14 20.40
N ARG A 320 -14.23 3.44 19.38
CA ARG A 320 -14.84 3.22 18.06
C ARG A 320 -14.86 1.71 17.78
N PHE A 321 -15.53 1.25 16.73
CA PHE A 321 -15.56 -0.19 16.43
C PHE A 321 -14.14 -0.77 16.29
N ARG A 322 -13.75 -1.66 17.23
CA ARG A 322 -12.43 -2.31 17.32
C ARG A 322 -11.21 -1.38 17.43
N ALA A 323 -11.42 -0.08 17.66
CA ALA A 323 -10.37 0.91 17.79
C ALA A 323 -10.63 1.77 19.03
N SER A 324 -9.58 2.11 19.77
CA SER A 324 -9.69 2.88 21.00
C SER A 324 -8.54 3.86 21.10
N ASP A 325 -8.86 5.09 21.52
CA ASP A 325 -7.90 6.15 21.74
C ASP A 325 -7.60 6.27 23.23
N MET A 326 -6.33 6.34 23.60
CA MET A 326 -5.90 6.53 24.99
C MET A 326 -4.83 7.60 25.15
N ASP A 327 -4.86 8.25 26.31
CA ASP A 327 -3.80 9.12 26.80
C ASP A 327 -3.05 8.39 27.92
N MET A 328 -1.74 8.59 27.98
CA MET A 328 -0.86 7.90 28.92
C MET A 328 0.12 8.88 29.56
N VAL A 329 0.34 8.75 30.87
CA VAL A 329 1.36 9.52 31.60
C VAL A 329 2.18 8.57 32.46
N ALA A 330 3.50 8.67 32.40
CA ALA A 330 4.42 7.92 33.26
C ALA A 330 5.19 8.87 34.18
N THR A 331 5.21 8.53 35.47
CA THR A 331 5.87 9.28 36.53
C THR A 331 6.95 8.41 37.17
N ALA A 332 8.13 8.97 37.39
CA ALA A 332 9.20 8.31 38.12
C ALA A 332 8.95 8.30 39.64
N SER A 333 9.73 7.51 40.37
CA SER A 333 9.60 7.35 41.83
C SER A 333 9.82 8.64 42.63
N ASP A 334 10.47 9.64 42.05
CA ASP A 334 10.67 10.98 42.60
C ASP A 334 9.46 11.91 42.40
N GLY A 335 8.41 11.44 41.72
CA GLY A 335 7.22 12.20 41.40
C GLY A 335 7.32 13.06 40.14
N CYS A 336 8.44 12.99 39.40
CA CYS A 336 8.62 13.71 38.15
C CYS A 336 7.94 12.98 36.98
N VAL A 337 7.18 13.72 36.16
CA VAL A 337 6.64 13.18 34.91
C VAL A 337 7.77 13.02 33.92
N VAL A 338 8.00 11.79 33.48
CA VAL A 338 9.10 11.43 32.57
C VAL A 338 8.61 11.16 31.15
N LEU A 339 7.33 10.82 30.99
CA LEU A 339 6.73 10.57 29.69
C LEU A 339 5.25 10.95 29.69
N SER A 340 4.80 11.56 28.61
CA SER A 340 3.38 11.85 28.36
C SER A 340 3.05 11.54 26.92
N ALA A 341 1.98 10.78 26.68
CA ALA A 341 1.48 10.45 25.36
C ALA A 341 -0.01 10.80 25.26
N SER A 342 -0.43 11.28 24.10
CA SER A 342 -1.84 11.54 23.83
C SER A 342 -2.25 11.06 22.44
N GLY A 343 -3.50 10.63 22.33
CA GLY A 343 -4.04 10.07 21.08
C GLY A 343 -3.29 8.82 20.63
N ILE A 344 -3.00 7.89 21.55
CA ILE A 344 -2.54 6.55 21.17
C ILE A 344 -3.77 5.79 20.67
N GLU A 345 -3.87 5.60 19.35
CA GLU A 345 -4.88 4.75 18.74
C GLU A 345 -4.35 3.32 18.74
N SER A 346 -5.11 2.42 19.37
CA SER A 346 -4.84 0.98 19.36
C SER A 346 -6.04 0.24 18.77
N ARG A 347 -5.79 -0.88 18.09
CA ARG A 347 -6.83 -1.69 17.44
C ARG A 347 -6.78 -3.15 17.88
N SER A 348 -7.95 -3.76 17.98
CA SER A 348 -8.11 -5.20 18.20
C SER A 348 -8.15 -5.94 16.86
N LEU A 349 -7.24 -6.90 16.72
CA LEU A 349 -7.12 -7.85 15.62
C LEU A 349 -7.97 -9.08 16.03
N ALA A 350 -9.09 -9.31 15.34
CA ALA A 350 -9.99 -10.39 15.71
C ALA A 350 -9.32 -11.77 15.60
N ALA A 351 -9.57 -12.64 16.58
CA ALA A 351 -9.13 -14.03 16.54
C ALA A 351 -9.80 -14.78 15.37
N HIS A 352 -8.98 -15.17 14.40
CA HIS A 352 -9.24 -16.09 13.29
C HIS A 352 -10.16 -15.60 12.17
N ALA A 353 -9.63 -14.67 11.37
CA ALA A 353 -9.57 -14.79 9.91
C ALA A 353 -8.67 -13.66 9.40
N ASN A 354 -7.39 -13.90 9.15
CA ASN A 354 -6.59 -13.02 8.29
C ASN A 354 -5.34 -13.73 7.73
N ARG A 355 -5.59 -14.64 6.78
CA ARG A 355 -4.87 -14.52 5.52
C ARG A 355 -5.47 -13.32 4.80
N ASP A 356 -4.66 -12.28 4.64
CA ASP A 356 -4.70 -11.37 3.48
C ASP A 356 -5.90 -10.41 3.33
N GLU A 357 -6.13 -9.45 4.24
CA GLU A 357 -7.11 -8.36 3.99
C GLU A 357 -6.51 -7.07 3.41
N GLU A 358 -5.22 -6.75 3.60
CA GLU A 358 -4.60 -5.63 2.88
C GLU A 358 -4.18 -5.99 1.44
N ALA A 359 -4.09 -7.28 1.12
CA ALA A 359 -4.01 -7.73 -0.27
C ALA A 359 -5.39 -7.75 -0.97
N LEU A 360 -6.51 -7.51 -0.27
CA LEU A 360 -7.85 -7.60 -0.87
C LEU A 360 -8.29 -6.37 -1.66
N ASP A 361 -7.65 -5.21 -1.50
CA ASP A 361 -7.92 -4.08 -2.42
C ASP A 361 -7.22 -4.27 -3.79
N GLU A 362 -6.18 -5.11 -3.85
CA GLU A 362 -5.53 -5.54 -5.10
C GLU A 362 -5.97 -6.91 -5.60
N ARG A 363 -6.55 -7.79 -4.77
CA ARG A 363 -7.01 -9.10 -5.24
C ARG A 363 -8.18 -8.94 -6.19
N ASN A 364 -7.94 -9.41 -7.40
CA ASN A 364 -8.98 -9.71 -8.35
C ASN A 364 -9.89 -10.80 -7.75
N ILE A 365 -11.05 -10.43 -7.21
CA ILE A 365 -12.02 -11.34 -6.59
C ILE A 365 -13.00 -11.97 -7.60
N CYS A 366 -13.12 -11.35 -8.78
CA CYS A 366 -13.91 -11.85 -9.88
C CYS A 366 -13.05 -12.62 -10.85
N TYR A 367 -13.50 -13.82 -11.20
CA TYR A 367 -12.83 -14.70 -12.14
C TYR A 367 -13.82 -15.17 -13.21
N GLU A 368 -13.31 -15.42 -14.40
CA GLU A 368 -14.06 -15.97 -15.52
C GLU A 368 -13.44 -17.29 -15.98
N LEU A 369 -14.31 -18.22 -16.36
CA LEU A 369 -13.90 -19.49 -16.95
C LEU A 369 -13.75 -19.30 -18.46
N SER A 370 -12.51 -19.36 -18.94
CA SER A 370 -12.20 -19.32 -20.38
C SER A 370 -12.03 -20.74 -20.91
N TRP A 371 -12.52 -20.98 -22.14
CA TRP A 371 -12.29 -22.21 -22.90
C TRP A 371 -11.42 -21.88 -24.11
N GLN A 372 -10.25 -22.51 -24.24
CA GLN A 372 -9.38 -22.32 -25.42
C GLN A 372 -8.85 -23.67 -25.92
N ALA A 373 -8.34 -23.66 -27.16
CA ALA A 373 -7.81 -24.85 -27.81
C ALA A 373 -6.69 -25.50 -26.99
N ASP A 374 -6.79 -26.82 -26.81
CA ASP A 374 -5.75 -27.60 -26.16
C ASP A 374 -4.49 -27.64 -27.04
N LEU A 375 -3.35 -27.34 -26.43
CA LEU A 375 -2.01 -27.45 -27.03
C LEU A 375 -1.77 -28.82 -27.67
N ASP A 376 -2.30 -29.91 -27.12
CA ASP A 376 -2.06 -31.27 -27.59
C ASP A 376 -2.74 -31.55 -28.94
N PHE A 377 -3.79 -30.81 -29.27
CA PHE A 377 -4.65 -31.05 -30.42
C PHE A 377 -4.65 -29.90 -31.44
N LEU A 378 -3.66 -29.00 -31.39
CA LEU A 378 -3.56 -27.85 -32.30
C LEU A 378 -3.44 -28.28 -33.77
N ARG A 379 -4.21 -27.63 -34.64
CA ARG A 379 -4.14 -27.78 -36.11
C ARG A 379 -4.17 -26.42 -36.80
N VAL A 380 -3.41 -26.27 -37.89
CA VAL A 380 -3.41 -25.04 -38.71
C VAL A 380 -4.67 -24.98 -39.57
N GLY A 381 -5.34 -23.82 -39.65
CA GLY A 381 -6.46 -23.59 -40.56
C GLY A 381 -7.78 -24.27 -40.16
N CYS A 382 -7.78 -25.05 -39.08
CA CYS A 382 -8.96 -25.40 -38.31
C CYS A 382 -8.99 -24.46 -37.10
N GLY A 383 -10.16 -24.05 -36.61
CA GLY A 383 -10.32 -22.86 -35.76
C GLY A 383 -9.45 -22.73 -34.48
N SER A 384 -8.64 -23.73 -34.12
CA SER A 384 -7.56 -23.66 -33.11
C SER A 384 -6.43 -22.68 -33.44
N LEU A 385 -5.98 -22.62 -34.70
CA LEU A 385 -4.96 -21.68 -35.17
C LEU A 385 -5.40 -21.02 -36.48
N PRO A 386 -5.06 -19.74 -36.70
CA PRO A 386 -5.40 -19.06 -37.95
C PRO A 386 -4.68 -19.71 -39.14
N THR A 387 -5.16 -19.43 -40.36
CA THR A 387 -4.57 -19.98 -41.61
C THR A 387 -3.09 -19.60 -41.77
N ASN A 388 -2.69 -18.43 -41.26
CA ASN A 388 -1.31 -17.98 -41.19
C ASN A 388 -0.89 -17.82 -39.72
N PRO A 389 -0.52 -18.92 -39.04
CA PRO A 389 -0.15 -18.90 -37.63
C PRO A 389 1.19 -18.20 -37.39
N ARG A 390 1.31 -17.58 -36.22
CA ARG A 390 2.52 -16.95 -35.70
C ARG A 390 3.04 -17.74 -34.50
N LEU A 391 4.33 -17.56 -34.18
CA LEU A 391 4.91 -18.16 -32.97
C LEU A 391 4.13 -17.73 -31.72
N ALA A 392 3.69 -16.47 -31.67
CA ALA A 392 2.88 -15.93 -30.58
C ALA A 392 1.56 -16.69 -30.36
N ASP A 393 0.93 -17.23 -31.42
CA ASP A 393 -0.35 -17.94 -31.29
C ASP A 393 -0.15 -19.30 -30.62
N VAL A 394 1.00 -19.94 -30.83
CA VAL A 394 1.41 -21.16 -30.13
C VAL A 394 1.76 -20.86 -28.68
N ILE A 395 2.57 -19.82 -28.42
CA ILE A 395 2.95 -19.42 -27.06
C ILE A 395 1.72 -19.12 -26.20
N ARG A 396 0.68 -18.50 -26.78
CA ARG A 396 -0.61 -18.32 -26.11
C ARG A 396 -1.19 -19.65 -25.62
N CYS A 397 -1.22 -20.68 -26.46
CA CYS A 397 -1.77 -21.99 -26.10
C CYS A 397 -0.90 -22.70 -25.04
N ILE A 398 0.42 -22.50 -25.08
CA ILE A 398 1.36 -22.99 -24.06
C ILE A 398 1.06 -22.35 -22.70
N CYS A 399 0.95 -21.02 -22.66
CA CYS A 399 0.66 -20.27 -21.43
C CYS A 399 -0.72 -20.62 -20.85
N PHE A 400 -1.69 -20.89 -21.73
CA PHE A 400 -3.03 -21.30 -21.32
C PHE A 400 -3.04 -22.72 -20.73
N LYS A 401 -2.32 -23.67 -21.33
CA LYS A 401 -2.28 -25.04 -20.83
C LYS A 401 -1.46 -25.18 -19.55
N THR A 402 -0.32 -24.51 -19.45
CA THR A 402 0.63 -24.70 -18.35
C THR A 402 1.00 -23.37 -17.71
N ALA A 403 0.71 -23.24 -16.41
CA ALA A 403 1.17 -22.14 -15.58
C ALA A 403 2.58 -22.41 -15.02
N ASN A 404 3.30 -21.35 -14.63
CA ASN A 404 4.64 -21.41 -14.03
C ASN A 404 5.63 -22.22 -14.90
N LEU A 405 5.79 -21.77 -16.14
CA LEU A 405 6.64 -22.42 -17.13
C LEU A 405 8.11 -22.44 -16.68
N ASN A 406 8.76 -23.58 -16.89
CA ASN A 406 10.20 -23.74 -16.79
C ASN A 406 10.67 -23.86 -18.23
N VAL A 407 11.40 -22.88 -18.72
CA VAL A 407 11.78 -22.77 -20.12
C VAL A 407 13.30 -22.85 -20.21
N ALA A 408 13.81 -23.64 -21.15
CA ALA A 408 15.22 -23.62 -21.51
C ALA A 408 15.36 -23.17 -22.96
N GLU A 409 16.30 -22.27 -23.26
CA GLU A 409 16.66 -21.91 -24.62
C GLU A 409 18.04 -22.45 -24.95
N MET A 410 18.10 -23.26 -26.00
CA MET A 410 19.32 -23.90 -26.47
C MET A 410 19.89 -23.18 -27.68
N ALA A 411 21.21 -22.94 -27.64
CA ALA A 411 21.95 -22.23 -28.68
C ALA A 411 21.34 -20.86 -29.02
N PRO A 412 21.48 -19.85 -28.12
CA PRO A 412 20.91 -18.51 -28.30
C PRO A 412 21.66 -17.71 -29.38
N PHE A 413 21.58 -18.16 -30.63
CA PHE A 413 22.21 -17.50 -31.78
C PHE A 413 21.40 -16.30 -32.29
N SER A 414 20.17 -16.13 -31.82
CA SER A 414 19.34 -14.96 -32.16
C SER A 414 19.11 -14.11 -30.92
N LYS A 415 19.63 -12.87 -30.94
CA LYS A 415 19.55 -11.88 -29.85
C LYS A 415 18.11 -11.57 -29.35
N ASN A 416 17.07 -12.15 -29.96
CA ASN A 416 15.68 -11.74 -29.79
C ASN A 416 14.69 -12.86 -29.41
N MET A 417 15.06 -14.15 -29.37
CA MET A 417 14.07 -15.23 -29.13
C MET A 417 13.57 -15.26 -27.67
N ALA A 418 14.48 -15.15 -26.69
CA ALA A 418 14.10 -14.95 -25.30
C ALA A 418 13.17 -13.76 -25.09
N VAL A 419 13.50 -12.62 -25.70
CA VAL A 419 12.70 -11.40 -25.60
C VAL A 419 11.35 -11.58 -26.27
N GLU A 420 11.28 -12.18 -27.45
CA GLU A 420 10.04 -12.47 -28.18
C GLU A 420 9.14 -13.43 -27.37
N PHE A 421 9.73 -14.49 -26.79
CA PHE A 421 9.00 -15.44 -25.96
C PHE A 421 8.48 -14.81 -24.68
N LEU A 422 9.33 -14.12 -23.91
CA LEU A 422 8.96 -13.48 -22.65
C LEU A 422 7.95 -12.34 -22.85
N ASN A 423 8.06 -11.59 -23.95
CA ASN A 423 7.04 -10.60 -24.32
C ASN A 423 5.70 -11.27 -24.66
N CYS A 424 5.70 -12.41 -25.34
CA CYS A 424 4.47 -13.16 -25.60
C CYS A 424 3.87 -13.73 -24.31
N VAL A 425 4.68 -14.26 -23.40
CA VAL A 425 4.23 -14.71 -22.08
C VAL A 425 3.57 -13.56 -21.32
N SER A 426 4.22 -12.39 -21.28
CA SER A 426 3.67 -11.19 -20.63
C SER A 426 2.41 -10.68 -21.32
N LEU A 427 2.30 -10.81 -22.64
CA LEU A 427 1.12 -10.38 -23.40
C LEU A 427 -0.11 -11.25 -23.13
N TYR A 428 0.10 -12.54 -22.80
CA TYR A 428 -0.97 -13.52 -22.59
C TYR A 428 -1.14 -13.91 -21.12
N ASP A 429 -0.69 -13.06 -20.19
CA ASP A 429 -0.78 -13.26 -18.74
C ASP A 429 -0.21 -14.61 -18.26
N GLY A 430 0.78 -15.14 -18.98
CA GLY A 430 1.49 -16.35 -18.60
C GLY A 430 2.49 -16.09 -17.49
N THR A 431 2.80 -17.12 -16.71
CA THR A 431 3.85 -17.05 -15.68
C THR A 431 5.00 -17.97 -16.02
N VAL A 432 6.23 -17.48 -15.85
CA VAL A 432 7.48 -18.24 -16.02
C VAL A 432 8.15 -18.31 -14.66
N ALA A 433 8.36 -19.53 -14.18
CA ALA A 433 9.07 -19.77 -12.93
C ALA A 433 10.59 -19.68 -13.14
N THR A 434 11.10 -20.24 -14.24
CA THR A 434 12.51 -20.16 -14.62
C THR A 434 12.67 -20.06 -16.14
N TYR A 435 13.63 -19.25 -16.58
CA TYR A 435 14.06 -19.17 -17.98
C TYR A 435 15.57 -19.37 -18.07
N ASP A 436 16.01 -20.55 -18.50
CA ASP A 436 17.43 -20.89 -18.53
C ASP A 436 18.00 -20.79 -19.95
N LEU A 437 18.96 -19.88 -20.13
CA LEU A 437 19.77 -19.78 -21.34
C LEU A 437 20.90 -20.82 -21.26
N VAL A 438 20.79 -21.87 -22.07
CA VAL A 438 21.71 -23.01 -22.07
C VAL A 438 22.78 -22.85 -23.14
N HIS A 439 24.03 -22.70 -22.70
CA HIS A 439 25.20 -22.48 -23.54
C HIS A 439 26.08 -23.72 -23.64
N THR A 440 26.68 -23.97 -24.80
CA THR A 440 27.61 -25.09 -25.05
C THR A 440 29.09 -24.69 -24.93
N VAL A 441 29.42 -23.39 -25.02
CA VAL A 441 30.77 -22.81 -24.83
C VAL A 441 30.64 -21.46 -24.10
N SER A 442 31.65 -21.08 -23.32
CA SER A 442 31.73 -19.80 -22.58
C SER A 442 31.84 -18.57 -23.52
N ASP A 443 30.79 -18.26 -24.27
CA ASP A 443 30.73 -17.04 -25.08
C ASP A 443 30.39 -15.79 -24.24
N PRO A 444 30.76 -14.57 -24.69
CA PRO A 444 30.64 -13.35 -23.90
C PRO A 444 29.18 -13.01 -23.57
N ILE A 445 28.91 -12.88 -22.26
CA ILE A 445 27.57 -12.70 -21.65
C ILE A 445 27.03 -11.25 -21.81
N GLU A 446 27.88 -10.30 -22.21
CA GLU A 446 27.69 -8.86 -21.93
C GLU A 446 26.57 -8.12 -22.69
N ASP A 447 26.04 -8.66 -23.79
CA ASP A 447 25.04 -7.95 -24.63
C ASP A 447 23.58 -8.32 -24.33
N THR A 448 23.30 -9.53 -23.80
CA THR A 448 21.93 -10.06 -23.65
C THR A 448 21.30 -9.65 -22.30
N ASP A 449 22.12 -9.49 -21.25
CA ASP A 449 21.68 -9.15 -19.89
C ASP A 449 20.97 -7.78 -19.80
N LYS A 450 21.34 -6.81 -20.64
CA LYS A 450 20.68 -5.49 -20.64
C LYS A 450 19.22 -5.56 -21.06
N PHE A 451 18.90 -6.42 -22.03
CA PHE A 451 17.54 -6.56 -22.57
C PHE A 451 16.65 -7.48 -21.74
N LEU A 452 17.24 -8.37 -20.95
CA LEU A 452 16.53 -9.33 -20.08
C LEU A 452 16.44 -8.86 -18.62
N SER A 453 16.94 -7.66 -18.31
CA SER A 453 16.85 -7.07 -16.98
C SER A 453 15.38 -6.94 -16.52
N GLY A 454 15.03 -7.67 -15.46
CA GLY A 454 13.67 -7.74 -14.91
C GLY A 454 12.94 -9.07 -15.10
N TYR A 455 13.49 -10.02 -15.87
CA TYR A 455 12.94 -11.38 -16.03
C TYR A 455 13.76 -12.43 -15.23
N PRO A 456 13.16 -13.56 -14.80
CA PRO A 456 13.85 -14.62 -14.04
C PRO A 456 14.72 -15.49 -14.97
N VAL A 457 15.74 -14.88 -15.58
CA VAL A 457 16.63 -15.52 -16.54
C VAL A 457 17.90 -16.00 -15.83
N HIS A 458 18.30 -17.24 -16.06
CA HIS A 458 19.57 -17.78 -15.58
C HIS A 458 20.42 -18.29 -16.75
N HIS A 459 21.73 -18.11 -16.65
CA HIS A 459 22.67 -18.67 -17.60
C HIS A 459 23.18 -20.01 -17.08
N ARG A 460 23.04 -21.08 -17.87
CA ARG A 460 23.54 -22.41 -17.53
C ARG A 460 24.45 -22.95 -18.63
N VAL A 461 25.49 -23.68 -18.23
CA VAL A 461 26.46 -24.27 -19.16
C VAL A 461 26.22 -25.77 -19.25
N LEU A 462 26.01 -26.27 -20.47
CA LEU A 462 25.83 -27.70 -20.73
C LEU A 462 27.22 -28.36 -20.89
N GLN A 463 27.72 -29.01 -19.85
CA GLN A 463 28.98 -29.77 -19.94
C GLN A 463 28.74 -31.20 -20.44
N GLN A 464 29.36 -31.57 -21.55
CA GLN A 464 29.35 -32.96 -22.03
C GLN A 464 30.28 -33.83 -21.16
N LYS A 465 29.68 -34.62 -20.26
CA LYS A 465 30.26 -35.76 -19.53
C LYS A 465 31.69 -35.52 -18.97
N GLU A 466 31.79 -35.08 -17.72
CA GLU A 466 32.91 -35.47 -16.86
C GLU A 466 32.51 -35.53 -15.37
N SER A 467 33.08 -36.51 -14.67
CA SER A 467 32.73 -37.00 -13.34
C SER A 467 33.11 -36.05 -12.19
N SER A 468 32.46 -34.88 -12.09
CA SER A 468 32.55 -34.06 -10.88
C SER A 468 31.27 -33.28 -10.60
N ILE A 469 30.83 -33.33 -9.34
CA ILE A 469 29.64 -32.67 -8.81
C ILE A 469 29.95 -31.17 -8.70
N GLN A 470 29.40 -30.36 -9.62
CA GLN A 470 29.17 -28.94 -9.42
C GLN A 470 27.68 -28.64 -9.69
N SER A 471 27.10 -27.78 -8.86
CA SER A 471 25.65 -27.59 -8.68
C SER A 471 24.95 -26.68 -9.71
N ASP A 472 25.65 -26.22 -10.75
CA ASP A 472 25.21 -25.11 -11.65
C ASP A 472 24.79 -25.52 -13.08
N GLY A 473 24.64 -26.81 -13.38
CA GLY A 473 24.15 -27.30 -14.69
C GLY A 473 22.61 -27.24 -14.84
N PRO A 474 22.07 -27.27 -16.07
CA PRO A 474 20.62 -27.45 -16.29
C PRO A 474 20.20 -28.84 -15.79
N ARG A 475 19.08 -28.93 -15.07
CA ARG A 475 18.67 -30.21 -14.46
C ARG A 475 17.88 -31.05 -15.47
N ASN A 476 18.11 -32.37 -15.41
CA ASN A 476 17.39 -33.31 -16.25
C ASN A 476 15.89 -33.33 -15.93
N LYS A 477 15.06 -33.40 -16.98
CA LYS A 477 13.59 -33.47 -16.90
C LYS A 477 12.93 -32.35 -16.07
N GLU A 478 13.46 -31.13 -16.14
CA GLU A 478 12.97 -29.98 -15.36
C GLU A 478 12.10 -29.01 -16.19
N TYR A 479 12.21 -29.04 -17.53
CA TYR A 479 11.64 -28.00 -18.39
C TYR A 479 10.33 -28.43 -19.06
N HIS A 480 9.36 -27.52 -19.05
CA HIS A 480 8.08 -27.65 -19.76
C HIS A 480 8.26 -27.34 -21.25
N VAL A 481 9.10 -26.36 -21.56
CA VAL A 481 9.36 -25.89 -22.92
C VAL A 481 10.86 -25.79 -23.15
N VAL A 482 11.34 -26.33 -24.26
CA VAL A 482 12.70 -26.08 -24.74
C VAL A 482 12.61 -25.33 -26.06
N LEU A 483 13.20 -24.13 -26.12
CA LEU A 483 13.34 -23.36 -27.35
C LEU A 483 14.65 -23.75 -28.02
N ALA A 484 14.58 -24.09 -29.31
CA ALA A 484 15.75 -24.47 -30.09
C ALA A 484 15.81 -23.64 -31.37
N SER A 485 17.01 -23.22 -31.75
CA SER A 485 17.26 -22.47 -32.99
C SER A 485 17.99 -23.28 -34.07
N SER A 486 18.37 -24.53 -33.74
CA SER A 486 19.05 -25.47 -34.64
C SER A 486 18.59 -26.91 -34.37
N VAL A 487 18.64 -27.76 -35.40
CA VAL A 487 18.35 -29.19 -35.27
C VAL A 487 19.44 -29.90 -34.45
N GLU A 488 20.67 -29.38 -34.46
CA GLU A 488 21.81 -29.95 -33.74
C GLU A 488 21.64 -29.94 -32.21
N SER A 489 20.79 -29.06 -31.66
CA SER A 489 20.51 -28.98 -30.21
C SER A 489 19.39 -29.92 -29.73
N LEU A 490 18.72 -30.64 -30.63
CA LEU A 490 17.61 -31.54 -30.27
C LEU A 490 18.04 -32.73 -29.38
N PRO A 491 19.20 -33.40 -29.58
CA PRO A 491 19.63 -34.50 -28.72
C PRO A 491 19.77 -34.08 -27.24
N ASP A 492 20.28 -32.89 -26.98
CA ASP A 492 20.41 -32.38 -25.62
C ASP A 492 19.05 -31.98 -25.03
N SER A 493 18.15 -31.44 -25.86
CA SER A 493 16.77 -31.10 -25.49
C SER A 493 16.01 -32.29 -24.90
N GLN A 494 16.27 -33.51 -25.39
CA GLN A 494 15.65 -34.75 -24.91
C GLN A 494 15.90 -35.00 -23.42
N THR A 495 17.08 -34.64 -22.91
CA THR A 495 17.45 -34.89 -21.50
C THR A 495 16.85 -33.86 -20.54
N LEU A 496 16.61 -32.64 -21.05
CA LEU A 496 16.10 -31.50 -20.28
C LEU A 496 14.58 -31.51 -20.16
N LEU A 497 13.87 -32.02 -21.18
CA LEU A 497 12.42 -31.97 -21.26
C LEU A 497 11.73 -32.90 -20.25
N LYS A 498 10.65 -32.41 -19.63
CA LYS A 498 9.70 -33.27 -18.90
C LYS A 498 9.03 -34.27 -19.85
N THR A 499 8.48 -35.35 -19.30
CA THR A 499 7.80 -36.43 -20.07
C THR A 499 6.73 -35.91 -21.04
N HIS A 500 6.02 -34.84 -20.69
CA HIS A 500 5.01 -34.18 -21.54
C HIS A 500 5.39 -32.76 -21.97
N GLY A 501 6.67 -32.41 -21.88
CA GLY A 501 7.13 -31.11 -22.35
C GLY A 501 7.16 -31.04 -23.89
N ILE A 502 7.41 -29.84 -24.40
CA ILE A 502 7.44 -29.55 -25.83
C ILE A 502 8.74 -28.85 -26.22
N VAL A 503 9.26 -29.16 -27.40
CA VAL A 503 10.34 -28.39 -28.02
C VAL A 503 9.73 -27.48 -29.08
N VAL A 504 10.04 -26.19 -29.02
CA VAL A 504 9.68 -25.21 -30.04
C VAL A 504 10.94 -24.89 -30.84
N LEU A 505 11.04 -25.49 -32.02
CA LEU A 505 12.16 -25.31 -32.94
C LEU A 505 11.84 -24.18 -33.92
N VAL A 506 12.62 -23.10 -33.89
CA VAL A 506 12.46 -21.92 -34.75
C VAL A 506 13.68 -21.77 -35.65
N LEU A 507 13.50 -22.05 -36.94
CA LEU A 507 14.57 -22.02 -37.95
C LEU A 507 14.42 -20.82 -38.88
N LYS A 508 15.54 -20.17 -39.19
CA LYS A 508 15.59 -19.11 -40.21
C LYS A 508 15.35 -19.69 -41.61
N PRO A 509 14.70 -18.94 -42.52
CA PRO A 509 14.53 -19.37 -43.91
C PRO A 509 15.88 -19.60 -44.57
N SER A 510 16.09 -20.81 -45.08
CA SER A 510 17.20 -21.11 -45.99
C SER A 510 16.64 -21.29 -47.39
N ILE A 511 17.01 -20.39 -48.32
CA ILE A 511 16.54 -20.40 -49.71
C ILE A 511 16.96 -21.69 -50.45
N THR A 512 17.97 -22.41 -49.94
CA THR A 512 18.55 -23.62 -50.56
C THR A 512 18.11 -24.93 -49.90
N ARG A 513 17.38 -24.91 -48.78
CA ARG A 513 17.08 -26.11 -47.98
C ARG A 513 15.57 -26.32 -47.84
N PRO A 514 14.97 -27.34 -48.50
CA PRO A 514 13.53 -27.60 -48.39
C PRO A 514 13.17 -28.20 -47.03
N ASP A 515 11.94 -27.92 -46.54
CA ASP A 515 11.48 -28.37 -45.20
C ASP A 515 11.56 -29.90 -45.04
N LYS A 516 11.38 -30.66 -46.12
CA LYS A 516 11.48 -32.12 -46.13
C LYS A 516 12.85 -32.65 -45.69
N ASP A 517 13.92 -31.88 -45.89
CA ASP A 517 15.25 -32.30 -45.46
C ASP A 517 15.48 -31.99 -43.98
N VAL A 518 14.95 -30.87 -43.48
CA VAL A 518 14.93 -30.55 -42.04
C VAL A 518 14.18 -31.63 -41.25
N LEU A 519 13.04 -32.10 -41.76
CA LEU A 519 12.24 -33.15 -41.12
C LEU A 519 12.97 -34.50 -41.01
N LYS A 520 13.92 -34.81 -41.91
CA LYS A 520 14.70 -36.06 -41.85
C LYS A 520 15.80 -36.04 -40.79
N GLU A 521 16.20 -34.85 -40.35
CA GLU A 521 17.27 -34.65 -39.36
C GLU A 521 16.73 -34.61 -37.93
N ILE A 522 15.41 -34.53 -37.75
CA ILE A 522 14.77 -34.64 -36.44
C ILE A 522 15.06 -36.04 -35.88
N PRO A 523 15.63 -36.16 -34.67
CA PRO A 523 15.90 -37.47 -34.07
C PRO A 523 14.62 -38.31 -33.94
N PRO A 524 14.69 -39.64 -34.08
CA PRO A 524 13.53 -40.53 -33.98
C PRO A 524 12.85 -40.46 -32.60
N ALA A 525 13.58 -40.00 -31.58
CA ALA A 525 13.04 -39.71 -30.25
C ALA A 525 12.06 -38.52 -30.21
N PHE A 526 11.83 -37.82 -31.33
CA PHE A 526 10.86 -36.72 -31.42
C PHE A 526 9.80 -36.96 -32.49
N GLN A 527 8.54 -36.70 -32.13
CA GLN A 527 7.41 -36.65 -33.04
C GLN A 527 7.07 -35.19 -33.38
N VAL A 528 6.84 -34.91 -34.66
CA VAL A 528 6.39 -33.58 -35.13
C VAL A 528 4.90 -33.41 -34.86
N GLN A 529 4.56 -32.46 -34.00
CA GLN A 529 3.19 -32.15 -33.65
C GLN A 529 2.58 -31.09 -34.58
N LEU A 530 3.31 -30.01 -34.86
CA LEU A 530 2.85 -28.90 -35.68
C LEU A 530 4.02 -28.32 -36.49
N LEU A 531 3.77 -27.94 -37.74
CA LEU A 531 4.75 -27.30 -38.62
C LEU A 531 4.07 -26.19 -39.43
N PHE A 532 4.66 -24.99 -39.46
CA PHE A 532 4.19 -23.88 -40.28
C PHE A 532 5.28 -22.84 -40.57
N HIS A 533 5.06 -22.02 -41.59
CA HIS A 533 5.88 -20.84 -41.89
C HIS A 533 5.20 -19.57 -41.41
N GLU A 534 5.92 -18.76 -40.65
CA GLU A 534 5.44 -17.47 -40.20
C GLU A 534 5.46 -16.45 -41.35
N ALA A 535 4.35 -15.75 -41.57
CA ALA A 535 4.18 -14.80 -42.67
C ALA A 535 5.16 -13.62 -42.61
N VAL A 536 5.56 -13.21 -41.40
CA VAL A 536 6.51 -12.11 -41.16
C VAL A 536 7.88 -12.71 -40.85
N GLY A 537 8.86 -12.51 -41.73
CA GLY A 537 10.24 -13.01 -41.56
C GLY A 537 10.52 -14.42 -42.10
N SER A 538 9.50 -15.12 -42.62
CA SER A 538 9.61 -16.44 -43.29
C SER A 538 10.31 -17.51 -42.45
N ARG A 539 10.15 -17.47 -41.13
CA ARG A 539 10.72 -18.46 -40.20
C ARG A 539 9.91 -19.75 -40.24
N LEU A 540 10.58 -20.89 -40.21
CA LEU A 540 9.95 -22.21 -40.06
C LEU A 540 9.84 -22.51 -38.55
N VAL A 541 8.62 -22.73 -38.08
CA VAL A 541 8.32 -23.11 -36.69
C VAL A 541 7.86 -24.55 -36.66
N VAL A 542 8.50 -25.38 -35.83
CA VAL A 542 8.17 -26.79 -35.64
C VAL A 542 7.98 -27.06 -34.15
N LEU A 543 6.83 -27.59 -33.75
CA LEU A 543 6.61 -28.13 -32.42
C LEU A 543 6.90 -29.62 -32.41
N LEU A 544 7.76 -30.05 -31.49
CA LEU A 544 8.16 -31.44 -31.30
C LEU A 544 7.77 -31.92 -29.90
N ARG A 545 7.40 -33.19 -29.80
CA ARG A 545 7.24 -33.93 -28.54
C ARG A 545 8.15 -35.13 -28.51
N LEU A 546 8.46 -35.62 -27.32
CA LEU A 546 9.17 -36.89 -27.18
C LEU A 546 8.31 -38.03 -27.73
N SER A 547 8.88 -38.82 -28.63
CA SER A 547 8.33 -40.10 -29.06
C SER A 547 8.53 -41.09 -27.92
N LEU A 548 7.47 -41.80 -27.54
CA LEU A 548 7.50 -42.75 -26.42
C LEU A 548 8.05 -44.14 -26.82
N ASP A 549 8.52 -44.31 -28.06
CA ASP A 549 8.96 -45.60 -28.65
C ASP A 549 10.39 -46.05 -28.28
N ASP A 550 10.87 -45.80 -27.05
CA ASP A 550 12.17 -46.35 -26.61
C ASP A 550 11.91 -47.57 -25.71
N ASP A 551 12.38 -48.75 -26.16
CA ASP A 551 12.21 -50.16 -25.68
C ASP A 551 12.46 -50.43 -24.16
N LYS A 552 12.46 -49.41 -23.30
CA LYS A 552 12.64 -49.47 -21.84
C LYS A 552 11.59 -48.70 -21.02
N LEU A 553 10.58 -48.10 -21.66
CA LEU A 553 9.44 -47.45 -21.00
C LEU A 553 8.06 -48.06 -21.38
N ASP A 554 8.05 -49.21 -22.06
CA ASP A 554 6.89 -49.92 -22.62
C ASP A 554 5.90 -50.56 -21.61
N LEU A 555 5.71 -49.97 -20.43
CA LEU A 555 4.69 -50.44 -19.48
C LEU A 555 3.51 -49.48 -19.28
N GLU A 556 3.51 -48.27 -19.83
CA GLU A 556 2.44 -47.29 -19.54
C GLU A 556 1.97 -46.50 -20.77
N LEU A 557 0.82 -46.92 -21.35
CA LEU A 557 -0.14 -46.21 -22.24
C LEU A 557 -0.70 -47.07 -23.41
N ALA A 558 -0.74 -48.40 -23.29
CA ALA A 558 -1.53 -49.22 -24.21
C ALA A 558 -3.03 -48.91 -24.06
N LEU A 559 -3.78 -48.88 -25.16
CA LEU A 559 -5.25 -48.80 -25.13
C LEU A 559 -5.80 -49.96 -24.27
N PRO A 560 -6.83 -49.73 -23.46
CA PRO A 560 -7.43 -50.79 -22.67
C PRO A 560 -7.93 -51.91 -23.59
N SER A 561 -7.69 -53.17 -23.22
CA SER A 561 -8.12 -54.34 -24.00
C SER A 561 -9.64 -54.55 -23.93
N HIS A 562 -10.29 -54.01 -22.89
CA HIS A 562 -11.73 -54.07 -22.67
C HIS A 562 -12.26 -52.74 -22.11
N ILE A 563 -13.40 -52.25 -22.62
CA ILE A 563 -14.13 -51.09 -22.07
C ILE A 563 -15.62 -51.38 -21.90
N ARG A 564 -16.25 -50.76 -20.90
CA ARG A 564 -17.72 -50.67 -20.82
C ARG A 564 -18.20 -49.41 -21.51
N VAL A 565 -19.29 -49.49 -22.25
CA VAL A 565 -20.09 -48.32 -22.64
C VAL A 565 -21.42 -48.40 -21.91
N VAL A 566 -21.76 -47.35 -21.17
CA VAL A 566 -22.98 -47.24 -20.38
C VAL A 566 -23.81 -46.08 -20.92
N THR A 567 -25.09 -46.34 -21.21
CA THR A 567 -26.02 -45.35 -21.79
C THR A 567 -27.13 -44.99 -20.80
N HIS A 568 -27.73 -43.80 -20.98
CA HIS A 568 -28.88 -43.33 -20.21
C HIS A 568 -30.17 -44.02 -20.71
N ALA A 569 -30.38 -44.01 -22.03
CA ALA A 569 -31.49 -44.67 -22.68
C ALA A 569 -31.32 -46.19 -22.78
N ALA A 570 -32.40 -46.91 -23.07
CA ALA A 570 -32.30 -48.29 -23.55
C ALA A 570 -31.75 -48.31 -24.99
N PRO A 571 -31.07 -49.38 -25.44
CA PRO A 571 -30.44 -49.42 -26.77
C PRO A 571 -31.36 -49.07 -27.95
N GLU A 572 -32.66 -49.34 -27.83
CA GLU A 572 -33.67 -49.03 -28.86
C GLU A 572 -34.07 -47.54 -28.89
N ALA A 573 -33.83 -46.80 -27.82
CA ALA A 573 -34.17 -45.40 -27.64
C ALA A 573 -32.97 -44.45 -27.74
N SER A 574 -31.75 -45.00 -27.78
CA SER A 574 -30.51 -44.23 -27.96
C SER A 574 -30.46 -43.56 -29.34
N PRO A 575 -30.03 -42.29 -29.44
CA PRO A 575 -29.81 -41.62 -30.72
C PRO A 575 -28.79 -42.34 -31.61
N SER A 576 -28.92 -42.19 -32.92
CA SER A 576 -28.06 -42.84 -33.92
C SER A 576 -26.56 -42.53 -33.76
N TRP A 577 -26.21 -41.34 -33.25
CA TRP A 577 -24.82 -40.95 -33.04
C TRP A 577 -24.12 -41.78 -31.96
N VAL A 578 -24.86 -42.34 -30.99
CA VAL A 578 -24.32 -43.22 -29.94
C VAL A 578 -23.86 -44.53 -30.56
N ALA A 579 -24.69 -45.15 -31.39
CA ALA A 579 -24.34 -46.37 -32.10
C ALA A 579 -23.11 -46.16 -32.98
N GLN A 580 -23.02 -45.01 -33.67
CA GLN A 580 -21.84 -44.66 -34.46
C GLN A 580 -20.59 -44.43 -33.59
N ALA A 581 -20.70 -43.75 -32.46
CA ALA A 581 -19.58 -43.54 -31.54
C ALA A 581 -19.05 -44.88 -31.00
N VAL A 582 -19.95 -45.82 -30.65
CA VAL A 582 -19.57 -47.19 -30.24
C VAL A 582 -18.88 -47.95 -31.36
N VAL A 583 -19.37 -47.87 -32.60
CA VAL A 583 -18.71 -48.49 -33.77
C VAL A 583 -17.30 -47.91 -33.97
N LYS A 584 -17.15 -46.59 -33.98
CA LYS A 584 -15.84 -45.94 -34.15
C LYS A 584 -14.88 -46.25 -32.99
N LEU A 585 -15.37 -46.37 -31.76
CA LEU A 585 -14.55 -46.83 -30.64
C LEU A 585 -14.10 -48.28 -30.81
N SER A 586 -14.91 -49.13 -31.44
CA SER A 586 -14.53 -50.53 -31.71
C SER A 586 -13.44 -50.67 -32.77
N GLU A 587 -13.36 -49.73 -33.71
CA GLU A 587 -12.31 -49.66 -34.74
C GLU A 587 -10.92 -49.38 -34.14
N VAL A 588 -10.86 -48.86 -32.90
CA VAL A 588 -9.62 -48.57 -32.16
C VAL A 588 -9.01 -49.83 -31.52
N GLY A 589 -9.62 -51.02 -31.70
CA GLY A 589 -9.02 -52.32 -31.35
C GLY A 589 -9.35 -52.83 -29.93
N THR A 590 -10.32 -52.22 -29.25
CA THR A 590 -10.75 -52.58 -27.90
C THR A 590 -12.06 -53.39 -27.91
N LYS A 591 -12.18 -54.43 -27.07
CA LYS A 591 -13.44 -55.16 -26.90
C LYS A 591 -14.44 -54.31 -26.11
N ILE A 592 -15.66 -54.12 -26.62
CA ILE A 592 -16.69 -53.27 -25.98
C ILE A 592 -17.83 -54.11 -25.39
N THR A 593 -18.22 -53.80 -24.14
CA THR A 593 -19.47 -54.30 -23.52
C THR A 593 -20.43 -53.13 -23.29
N THR A 594 -21.67 -53.22 -23.81
CA THR A 594 -22.69 -52.18 -23.65
C THR A 594 -23.68 -52.51 -22.54
N ALA A 595 -24.02 -51.55 -21.69
CA ALA A 595 -25.05 -51.71 -20.65
C ALA A 595 -25.87 -50.41 -20.45
N ARG A 596 -27.01 -50.52 -19.77
CA ARG A 596 -27.77 -49.35 -19.30
C ARG A 596 -27.37 -49.00 -17.86
N LEU A 597 -27.30 -47.71 -17.54
CA LEU A 597 -26.85 -47.25 -16.21
C LEU A 597 -27.68 -47.84 -15.05
N GLY A 598 -29.01 -47.95 -15.22
CA GLY A 598 -29.90 -48.53 -14.20
C GLY A 598 -29.81 -50.05 -14.05
N GLU A 599 -29.12 -50.74 -14.96
CA GLU A 599 -28.94 -52.21 -14.96
C GLU A 599 -27.55 -52.62 -14.43
N LEU A 600 -26.74 -51.66 -13.98
CA LEU A 600 -25.45 -51.95 -13.37
C LEU A 600 -25.66 -52.55 -11.97
N GLU A 601 -25.29 -53.82 -11.82
CA GLU A 601 -25.19 -54.48 -10.53
C GLU A 601 -23.87 -54.08 -9.85
N PHE A 602 -23.96 -53.47 -8.67
CA PHE A 602 -22.80 -53.17 -7.82
C PHE A 602 -22.74 -54.24 -6.73
N SER A 603 -21.61 -54.95 -6.61
CA SER A 603 -21.39 -55.92 -5.52
C SER A 603 -21.50 -55.22 -4.17
N THR A 604 -22.26 -55.80 -3.23
CA THR A 604 -22.45 -55.28 -1.87
C THR A 604 -21.30 -55.61 -0.92
N ASP A 605 -20.32 -56.41 -1.35
CA ASP A 605 -19.12 -56.71 -0.56
C ASP A 605 -18.01 -55.71 -0.89
N ASP A 606 -17.56 -54.95 0.12
CA ASP A 606 -16.40 -54.04 0.12
C ASP A 606 -15.05 -54.74 -0.20
N ALA A 607 -15.07 -55.99 -0.67
CA ALA A 607 -13.89 -56.82 -0.87
C ALA A 607 -14.01 -57.81 -2.04
N VAL A 608 -14.42 -57.36 -3.24
CA VAL A 608 -14.07 -58.05 -4.51
C VAL A 608 -14.01 -57.01 -5.64
N ASP A 609 -12.93 -57.03 -6.42
CA ASP A 609 -12.68 -56.28 -7.65
C ASP A 609 -13.95 -55.87 -8.41
N VAL A 610 -14.42 -54.63 -8.22
CA VAL A 610 -15.19 -53.97 -9.27
C VAL A 610 -14.16 -53.72 -10.36
N ASP A 611 -14.18 -54.56 -11.40
CA ASP A 611 -13.35 -54.51 -12.61
C ASP A 611 -12.65 -53.15 -12.76
N GLU A 612 -11.31 -53.11 -12.75
CA GLU A 612 -10.51 -51.93 -13.11
C GLU A 612 -10.75 -51.44 -14.57
N MET A 613 -11.79 -51.94 -15.22
CA MET A 613 -12.14 -51.68 -16.60
C MET A 613 -12.65 -50.24 -16.77
N PRO A 614 -12.04 -49.45 -17.66
CA PRO A 614 -12.52 -48.12 -18.00
C PRO A 614 -13.97 -48.16 -18.52
N THR A 615 -14.80 -47.27 -18.01
CA THR A 615 -16.23 -47.16 -18.32
C THR A 615 -16.52 -45.82 -18.99
N VAL A 616 -17.06 -45.86 -20.21
CA VAL A 616 -17.54 -44.69 -20.94
C VAL A 616 -19.03 -44.52 -20.68
N ILE A 617 -19.42 -43.44 -20.01
CA ILE A 617 -20.81 -43.07 -19.79
C ILE A 617 -21.22 -42.10 -20.89
N ILE A 618 -22.30 -42.38 -21.59
CA ILE A 618 -22.85 -41.52 -22.64
C ILE A 618 -24.22 -41.03 -22.16
N ASP A 619 -24.32 -39.74 -21.88
CA ASP A 619 -25.59 -39.08 -21.56
C ASP A 619 -26.33 -38.77 -22.87
N ASP A 620 -27.06 -39.78 -23.35
CA ASP A 620 -27.59 -39.86 -24.70
C ASP A 620 -29.01 -39.32 -24.86
N LEU A 621 -29.61 -38.78 -23.79
CA LEU A 621 -30.93 -38.14 -23.81
C LEU A 621 -30.82 -36.63 -23.64
N ALA A 622 -31.88 -35.91 -24.01
CA ALA A 622 -31.97 -34.45 -23.77
C ALA A 622 -32.15 -34.13 -22.28
N GLN A 623 -32.69 -35.06 -21.50
CA GLN A 623 -32.70 -35.00 -20.05
C GLN A 623 -31.37 -35.59 -19.54
N PRO A 624 -30.57 -34.85 -18.76
CA PRO A 624 -29.32 -35.37 -18.22
C PRO A 624 -29.55 -36.52 -17.23
N ILE A 625 -28.62 -37.48 -17.17
CA ILE A 625 -28.63 -38.59 -16.20
C ILE A 625 -28.84 -38.10 -14.76
N LEU A 626 -28.18 -37.00 -14.39
CA LEU A 626 -28.26 -36.43 -13.04
C LEU A 626 -29.63 -35.80 -12.71
N SER A 627 -30.46 -35.56 -13.73
CA SER A 627 -31.83 -35.07 -13.57
C SER A 627 -32.87 -36.19 -13.65
N ASP A 628 -32.50 -37.42 -14.02
CA ASP A 628 -33.40 -38.57 -14.00
C ASP A 628 -33.28 -39.34 -12.67
N ARG A 629 -34.33 -39.24 -11.85
CA ARG A 629 -34.42 -39.91 -10.55
C ARG A 629 -34.25 -41.43 -10.63
N CYS A 630 -34.58 -42.06 -11.76
CA CYS A 630 -34.49 -43.52 -11.91
C CYS A 630 -33.04 -44.00 -11.97
N VAL A 631 -32.12 -43.19 -12.49
CA VAL A 631 -30.71 -43.54 -12.69
C VAL A 631 -29.75 -42.71 -11.83
N PHE A 632 -30.25 -41.67 -11.16
CA PHE A 632 -29.47 -40.79 -10.28
C PHE A 632 -28.70 -41.55 -9.20
N ASP A 633 -29.35 -42.47 -8.49
CA ASP A 633 -28.69 -43.25 -7.42
C ASP A 633 -27.60 -44.17 -7.96
N ALA A 634 -27.80 -44.73 -9.17
CA ALA A 634 -26.79 -45.56 -9.84
C ALA A 634 -25.57 -44.73 -10.27
N ALA A 635 -25.79 -43.52 -10.80
CA ALA A 635 -24.72 -42.57 -11.12
C ALA A 635 -23.91 -42.19 -9.87
N LEU A 636 -24.58 -41.86 -8.77
CA LEU A 636 -23.90 -41.50 -7.52
C LEU A 636 -23.10 -42.65 -6.92
N ARG A 637 -23.62 -43.89 -6.95
CA ARG A 637 -22.85 -45.07 -6.51
C ARG A 637 -21.57 -45.22 -7.31
N LEU A 638 -21.66 -45.08 -8.63
CA LEU A 638 -20.52 -45.20 -9.53
C LEU A 638 -19.45 -44.13 -9.25
N LEU A 639 -19.84 -42.89 -8.93
CA LEU A 639 -18.90 -41.82 -8.55
C LEU A 639 -18.26 -42.02 -7.16
N ARG A 640 -18.91 -42.75 -6.25
CA ARG A 640 -18.43 -43.01 -4.88
C ARG A 640 -17.44 -44.17 -4.78
N HIS A 641 -17.37 -45.04 -5.78
CA HIS A 641 -16.44 -46.16 -5.82
C HIS A 641 -15.15 -45.81 -6.56
N LYS A 642 -14.09 -46.60 -6.36
CA LYS A 642 -12.88 -46.57 -7.17
C LYS A 642 -13.25 -46.92 -8.60
N SER A 643 -13.24 -45.95 -9.51
CA SER A 643 -13.75 -46.12 -10.88
C SER A 643 -12.99 -45.25 -11.87
N ARG A 644 -12.77 -45.79 -13.08
CA ARG A 644 -12.15 -45.11 -14.23
C ARG A 644 -13.25 -44.78 -15.24
N ILE A 645 -13.60 -43.51 -15.35
CA ILE A 645 -14.81 -43.05 -16.03
C ILE A 645 -14.47 -41.99 -17.07
N LEU A 646 -15.04 -42.16 -18.27
CA LEU A 646 -15.11 -41.12 -19.28
C LEU A 646 -16.58 -40.75 -19.49
N TRP A 647 -16.97 -39.53 -19.14
CA TRP A 647 -18.36 -39.08 -19.23
C TRP A 647 -18.55 -38.17 -20.44
N LEU A 648 -19.25 -38.67 -21.45
CA LEU A 648 -19.58 -37.96 -22.68
C LEU A 648 -21.01 -37.40 -22.61
N SER A 649 -21.17 -36.12 -22.89
CA SER A 649 -22.46 -35.44 -22.90
C SER A 649 -22.55 -34.44 -24.04
N LEU A 650 -23.76 -34.13 -24.50
CA LEU A 650 -23.96 -33.06 -25.47
C LEU A 650 -23.72 -31.69 -24.82
N ASP A 651 -23.14 -30.77 -25.57
CA ASP A 651 -22.84 -29.41 -25.11
C ASP A 651 -24.11 -28.55 -24.94
N GLU A 652 -25.22 -28.96 -25.57
CA GLU A 652 -26.54 -28.37 -25.43
C GLU A 652 -27.61 -29.45 -25.18
N PRO A 653 -28.65 -29.16 -24.37
CA PRO A 653 -28.91 -27.92 -23.65
C PRO A 653 -28.00 -27.72 -22.41
N ALA A 654 -27.95 -26.50 -21.86
CA ALA A 654 -27.09 -26.16 -20.72
C ALA A 654 -27.23 -27.07 -19.49
N SER A 655 -28.38 -27.75 -19.32
CA SER A 655 -28.57 -28.74 -18.25
C SER A 655 -27.63 -29.95 -18.35
N MET A 656 -27.11 -30.28 -19.53
CA MET A 656 -26.13 -31.37 -19.72
C MET A 656 -24.81 -31.08 -18.99
N HIS A 657 -24.51 -29.82 -18.68
CA HIS A 657 -23.32 -29.41 -17.94
C HIS A 657 -23.41 -29.66 -16.42
N GLN A 658 -24.51 -30.22 -15.90
CA GLN A 658 -24.63 -30.59 -14.48
C GLN A 658 -23.49 -31.50 -14.01
N ILE A 659 -23.03 -32.41 -14.87
CA ILE A 659 -21.93 -33.33 -14.54
C ILE A 659 -20.62 -32.60 -14.28
N THR A 660 -20.38 -31.44 -14.91
CA THR A 660 -19.14 -30.67 -14.72
C THR A 660 -18.96 -30.26 -13.27
N GLY A 661 -20.04 -29.77 -12.63
CA GLY A 661 -20.03 -29.42 -11.21
C GLY A 661 -19.92 -30.64 -10.30
N VAL A 662 -20.72 -31.68 -10.56
CA VAL A 662 -20.72 -32.92 -9.77
C VAL A 662 -19.38 -33.64 -9.83
N ALA A 663 -18.73 -33.68 -11.00
CA ALA A 663 -17.42 -34.28 -11.18
C ALA A 663 -16.36 -33.60 -10.32
N ARG A 664 -16.35 -32.26 -10.25
CA ARG A 664 -15.42 -31.50 -9.40
C ARG A 664 -15.61 -31.82 -7.91
N THR A 665 -16.86 -31.96 -7.45
CA THR A 665 -17.16 -32.37 -6.08
C THR A 665 -16.75 -33.82 -5.82
N ALA A 666 -17.08 -34.75 -6.73
CA ALA A 666 -16.74 -36.16 -6.59
C ALA A 666 -15.22 -36.39 -6.54
N HIS A 667 -14.44 -35.66 -7.34
CA HIS A 667 -12.97 -35.67 -7.28
C HIS A 667 -12.41 -35.17 -5.95
N ALA A 668 -13.11 -34.29 -5.24
CA ALA A 668 -12.70 -33.80 -3.93
C ALA A 668 -13.07 -34.76 -2.79
N GLU A 669 -14.05 -35.63 -3.00
CA GLU A 669 -14.54 -36.60 -2.00
C GLU A 669 -14.01 -38.03 -2.18
N ASN A 670 -13.50 -38.36 -3.37
CA ASN A 670 -13.02 -39.69 -3.72
C ASN A 670 -11.67 -39.62 -4.45
N ASP A 671 -10.58 -39.78 -3.69
CA ASP A 671 -9.20 -39.75 -4.22
C ASP A 671 -8.90 -40.86 -5.24
N ASP A 672 -9.67 -41.95 -5.20
CA ASP A 672 -9.55 -43.12 -6.07
C ASP A 672 -10.41 -43.00 -7.35
N LEU A 673 -11.18 -41.92 -7.50
CA LEU A 673 -11.94 -41.62 -8.71
C LEU A 673 -11.01 -41.12 -9.82
N ARG A 674 -11.19 -41.67 -11.02
CA ARG A 674 -10.53 -41.19 -12.25
C ARG A 674 -11.60 -40.87 -13.27
N LEU A 675 -12.17 -39.68 -13.19
CA LEU A 675 -13.25 -39.20 -14.04
C LEU A 675 -12.78 -38.06 -14.96
N THR A 676 -13.00 -38.22 -16.28
CA THR A 676 -12.85 -37.15 -17.28
C THR A 676 -14.20 -36.88 -17.92
N THR A 677 -14.55 -35.60 -18.08
CA THR A 677 -15.81 -35.17 -18.72
C THR A 677 -15.53 -34.58 -20.10
N ILE A 678 -16.39 -34.90 -21.07
CA ILE A 678 -16.33 -34.39 -22.44
C ILE A 678 -17.72 -33.87 -22.83
N HIS A 679 -17.81 -32.57 -23.12
CA HIS A 679 -19.00 -31.97 -23.73
C HIS A 679 -18.80 -31.82 -25.23
N VAL A 680 -19.70 -32.34 -26.05
CA VAL A 680 -19.56 -32.33 -27.51
C VAL A 680 -20.74 -31.59 -28.17
N SER A 681 -20.45 -30.65 -29.05
CA SER A 681 -21.46 -30.05 -29.93
C SER A 681 -22.14 -31.13 -30.77
N GLN A 682 -23.45 -31.03 -30.98
CA GLN A 682 -24.20 -31.98 -31.80
C GLN A 682 -23.63 -32.12 -33.22
N SER A 683 -23.05 -31.05 -33.80
CA SER A 683 -22.43 -31.09 -35.13
C SER A 683 -21.08 -31.81 -35.16
N ALA A 684 -20.47 -32.07 -34.00
CA ALA A 684 -19.14 -32.66 -33.86
C ALA A 684 -19.14 -34.10 -33.32
N THR A 685 -20.31 -34.66 -33.01
CA THR A 685 -20.47 -36.05 -32.49
C THR A 685 -19.92 -37.11 -33.45
N GLU A 686 -19.91 -36.82 -34.76
CA GLU A 686 -19.41 -37.73 -35.78
C GLU A 686 -17.97 -37.37 -36.23
N SER A 687 -17.36 -36.34 -35.66
CA SER A 687 -16.03 -35.89 -36.07
C SER A 687 -14.94 -36.90 -35.69
N GLN A 688 -13.94 -37.07 -36.56
CA GLN A 688 -12.76 -37.88 -36.24
C GLN A 688 -12.02 -37.34 -35.00
N ILE A 689 -12.08 -36.03 -34.79
CA ILE A 689 -11.42 -35.34 -33.67
C ILE A 689 -11.99 -35.80 -32.32
N LEU A 690 -13.30 -36.03 -32.22
CA LEU A 690 -13.88 -36.61 -31.02
C LEU A 690 -13.33 -38.02 -30.76
N ILE A 691 -13.19 -38.85 -31.80
CA ILE A 691 -12.65 -40.21 -31.65
C ILE A 691 -11.20 -40.19 -31.20
N ASP A 692 -10.39 -39.30 -31.79
CA ASP A 692 -8.99 -39.09 -31.39
C ASP A 692 -8.92 -38.69 -29.90
N LEU A 693 -9.79 -37.80 -29.43
CA LEU A 693 -9.90 -37.39 -28.02
C LEU A 693 -10.33 -38.54 -27.11
N LEU A 694 -11.36 -39.29 -27.48
CA LEU A 694 -11.84 -40.44 -26.70
C LEU A 694 -10.73 -41.49 -26.54
N GLY A 695 -10.00 -41.79 -27.61
CA GLY A 695 -8.85 -42.69 -27.58
C GLY A 695 -7.76 -42.20 -26.63
N HIS A 696 -7.41 -40.91 -26.71
CA HIS A 696 -6.44 -40.30 -25.79
C HIS A 696 -6.87 -40.41 -24.32
N CYS A 697 -8.11 -40.03 -23.99
CA CYS A 697 -8.63 -40.12 -22.63
C CYS A 697 -8.65 -41.56 -22.10
N LEU A 698 -8.99 -42.54 -22.95
CA LEU A 698 -8.99 -43.95 -22.56
C LEU A 698 -7.59 -44.49 -22.28
N GLN A 699 -6.58 -44.06 -23.04
CA GLN A 699 -5.18 -44.40 -22.76
C GLN A 699 -4.75 -43.85 -21.39
N VAL A 700 -5.07 -42.58 -21.12
CA VAL A 700 -4.78 -41.92 -19.84
C VAL A 700 -5.49 -42.60 -18.67
N LEU A 701 -6.73 -43.05 -18.86
CA LEU A 701 -7.47 -43.79 -17.83
C LEU A 701 -6.92 -45.21 -17.61
N ALA A 702 -6.28 -45.82 -18.60
CA ALA A 702 -5.79 -47.20 -18.55
C ALA A 702 -4.38 -47.36 -17.92
N SER A 703 -3.59 -46.29 -17.81
CA SER A 703 -2.27 -46.38 -17.19
C SER A 703 -2.35 -46.77 -15.71
N GLN A 704 -1.76 -47.92 -15.33
CA GLN A 704 -1.84 -48.53 -13.99
C GLN A 704 -0.83 -48.00 -12.96
N GLY A 705 -0.02 -46.99 -13.31
CA GLY A 705 0.99 -46.45 -12.41
C GLY A 705 0.43 -45.55 -11.32
N ASN A 706 1.13 -45.51 -10.18
CA ASN A 706 0.97 -44.55 -9.07
C ASN A 706 1.35 -43.10 -9.48
N VAL A 707 1.15 -42.78 -10.75
CA VAL A 707 1.47 -41.50 -11.36
C VAL A 707 0.34 -40.56 -10.99
N SER A 708 0.47 -39.99 -9.81
CA SER A 708 -0.07 -38.68 -9.47
C SER A 708 0.60 -37.65 -10.40
N SER A 709 0.34 -37.71 -11.71
CA SER A 709 0.75 -36.68 -12.65
C SER A 709 -0.33 -35.60 -12.59
N PRO A 710 -0.04 -34.42 -12.05
CA PRO A 710 -0.97 -33.29 -12.06
C PRO A 710 -1.25 -32.74 -13.48
N ALA A 711 -0.86 -33.44 -14.55
CA ALA A 711 -0.87 -32.92 -15.93
C ALA A 711 -2.01 -33.44 -16.83
N ALA A 712 -2.87 -34.37 -16.39
CA ALA A 712 -3.99 -34.85 -17.21
C ALA A 712 -5.22 -33.93 -17.06
N GLU A 713 -5.74 -33.43 -18.18
CA GLU A 713 -6.97 -32.63 -18.18
C GLU A 713 -8.18 -33.50 -17.80
N ARG A 714 -9.06 -32.94 -16.98
CA ARG A 714 -10.26 -33.63 -16.48
C ARG A 714 -11.54 -33.19 -17.19
N GLU A 715 -11.45 -32.13 -17.97
CA GLU A 715 -12.58 -31.49 -18.63
C GLU A 715 -12.19 -31.08 -20.05
N TYR A 716 -12.96 -31.56 -21.01
CA TYR A 716 -12.83 -31.20 -22.41
C TYR A 716 -14.16 -30.73 -22.97
N ARG A 717 -14.09 -29.84 -23.95
CA ARG A 717 -15.24 -29.44 -24.75
C ARG A 717 -14.88 -29.48 -26.23
N VAL A 718 -15.72 -30.11 -27.05
CA VAL A 718 -15.59 -30.15 -28.50
C VAL A 718 -16.63 -29.23 -29.10
N ASP A 719 -16.18 -28.09 -29.64
CA ASP A 719 -17.08 -27.07 -30.19
C ASP A 719 -17.69 -27.46 -31.55
N ALA A 720 -18.59 -26.62 -32.08
CA ALA A 720 -19.23 -26.87 -33.37
C ALA A 720 -18.25 -26.86 -34.57
N LYS A 721 -17.04 -26.31 -34.40
CA LYS A 721 -15.95 -26.32 -35.38
C LYS A 721 -15.02 -27.54 -35.19
N ALA A 722 -15.41 -28.48 -34.34
CA ALA A 722 -14.65 -29.66 -33.95
C ALA A 722 -13.27 -29.31 -33.35
N GLN A 723 -13.18 -28.24 -32.55
CA GLN A 723 -11.99 -27.92 -31.77
C GLN A 723 -12.08 -28.52 -30.39
N ILE A 724 -10.99 -29.10 -29.91
CA ILE A 724 -10.86 -29.59 -28.53
C ILE A 724 -10.41 -28.41 -27.66
N LEU A 725 -11.26 -28.04 -26.72
CA LEU A 725 -11.07 -26.92 -25.79
C LEU A 725 -10.88 -27.45 -24.37
N ILE A 726 -10.02 -26.78 -23.60
CA ILE A 726 -9.81 -27.01 -22.17
C ILE A 726 -10.19 -25.75 -21.38
N PRO A 727 -10.67 -25.88 -20.13
CA PRO A 727 -11.07 -24.74 -19.32
C PRO A 727 -9.92 -24.24 -18.44
N ARG A 728 -9.85 -22.93 -18.23
CA ARG A 728 -8.99 -22.29 -17.23
C ARG A 728 -9.71 -21.12 -16.57
N LEU A 729 -9.42 -20.93 -15.29
CA LEU A 729 -9.95 -19.81 -14.50
C LEU A 729 -8.96 -18.65 -14.57
N HIS A 730 -9.40 -17.50 -15.06
CA HIS A 730 -8.59 -16.28 -15.13
C HIS A 730 -9.27 -15.13 -14.40
N SER A 731 -8.48 -14.16 -13.93
CA SER A 731 -9.02 -12.91 -13.38
C SER A 731 -9.84 -12.17 -14.44
N SER A 732 -11.05 -11.71 -14.08
CA SER A 732 -11.82 -10.81 -14.93
C SER A 732 -11.52 -9.37 -14.59
N ASP A 733 -10.67 -8.71 -15.37
CA ASP A 733 -10.36 -7.30 -15.16
C ASP A 733 -11.58 -6.40 -15.35
N GLU A 734 -12.54 -6.81 -16.17
CA GLU A 734 -13.80 -6.09 -16.35
C GLU A 734 -14.65 -6.15 -15.09
N LEU A 735 -14.93 -7.34 -14.57
CA LEU A 735 -15.74 -7.49 -13.35
C LEU A 735 -15.01 -6.92 -12.13
N ASN A 736 -13.70 -7.13 -12.01
CA ASN A 736 -12.91 -6.57 -10.92
C ASN A 736 -12.88 -5.05 -10.97
N ARG A 737 -12.77 -4.46 -12.17
CA ARG A 737 -12.89 -3.00 -12.34
C ARG A 737 -14.30 -2.52 -12.07
N VAL A 738 -15.35 -3.24 -12.45
CA VAL A 738 -16.74 -2.88 -12.11
C VAL A 738 -16.91 -2.90 -10.60
N VAL A 739 -16.46 -3.95 -9.90
CA VAL A 739 -16.49 -4.03 -8.43
C VAL A 739 -15.71 -2.87 -7.78
N ARG A 740 -14.52 -2.54 -8.30
CA ARG A 740 -13.71 -1.40 -7.85
C ARG A 740 -14.38 -0.05 -8.12
N THR A 741 -15.02 0.11 -9.28
CA THR A 741 -15.69 1.36 -9.71
C THR A 741 -17.10 1.51 -9.13
N THR A 742 -17.78 0.44 -8.71
CA THR A 742 -18.98 0.56 -7.88
C THR A 742 -18.66 1.12 -6.49
N LYS A 743 -17.39 1.12 -6.08
CA LYS A 743 -16.90 1.83 -4.89
C LYS A 743 -16.32 3.23 -5.16
N THR A 744 -16.12 3.64 -6.42
CA THR A 744 -15.56 4.98 -6.78
C THR A 744 -16.09 5.51 -8.14
N PRO A 745 -16.65 6.74 -8.21
CA PRO A 745 -17.37 7.18 -9.41
C PRO A 745 -16.45 7.68 -10.54
N LYS A 746 -16.62 7.06 -11.73
CA LYS A 746 -16.40 7.54 -13.12
C LYS A 746 -14.97 7.98 -13.56
N PHE A 747 -14.44 7.41 -14.66
CA PHE A 747 -14.47 8.05 -16.00
C PHE A 747 -13.81 7.25 -17.16
N SER A 748 -14.28 7.58 -18.36
CA SER A 748 -14.08 7.02 -19.71
C SER A 748 -12.81 7.47 -20.45
N ARG A 749 -12.31 6.64 -21.39
CA ARG A 749 -11.21 6.87 -22.36
C ARG A 749 -11.54 7.94 -23.44
N LYS A 750 -10.62 8.90 -23.69
CA LYS A 750 -10.59 9.81 -24.88
C LYS A 750 -9.14 9.88 -25.46
N PRO A 751 -8.97 10.22 -26.77
CA PRO A 751 -7.69 10.14 -27.50
C PRO A 751 -6.69 11.29 -27.21
N GLN A 752 -5.39 11.05 -27.46
CA GLN A 752 -4.27 11.90 -27.04
C GLN A 752 -4.15 13.27 -27.76
N PRO A 753 -3.82 14.37 -27.05
CA PRO A 753 -3.65 15.72 -27.59
C PRO A 753 -2.25 16.01 -28.18
N ARG A 754 -2.15 17.02 -29.07
CA ARG A 754 -0.92 17.52 -29.72
C ARG A 754 -0.32 18.68 -28.92
N LEU A 755 1.00 18.66 -28.67
CA LEU A 755 1.72 19.66 -27.86
C LEU A 755 2.43 20.73 -28.73
N GLU A 756 2.39 22.00 -28.30
CA GLU A 756 3.04 23.17 -28.94
C GLU A 756 3.63 24.10 -27.87
N LEU A 757 4.80 24.71 -28.12
CA LEU A 757 5.49 25.60 -27.16
C LEU A 757 5.15 27.09 -27.46
N CYS A 758 4.64 27.84 -26.48
CA CYS A 758 4.35 29.27 -26.62
C CYS A 758 4.68 30.07 -25.34
N ARG A 759 4.86 31.39 -25.45
CA ARG A 759 5.03 32.29 -24.30
C ARG A 759 3.67 32.65 -23.70
N PHE A 760 3.51 32.42 -22.39
CA PHE A 760 2.25 32.56 -21.66
C PHE A 760 1.60 33.95 -21.76
N SER A 761 2.40 35.02 -21.70
CA SER A 761 1.91 36.41 -21.75
C SER A 761 1.72 36.99 -23.15
N SER A 762 2.29 36.37 -24.20
CA SER A 762 2.23 36.90 -25.57
C SER A 762 1.29 36.14 -26.50
N THR A 763 0.64 35.09 -26.01
CA THR A 763 -0.37 34.35 -26.79
C THR A 763 -1.71 35.07 -26.72
N ALA A 764 -2.31 35.34 -27.88
CA ALA A 764 -3.68 35.86 -27.97
C ALA A 764 -4.73 34.76 -27.69
N GLN A 765 -4.31 33.50 -27.58
CA GLN A 765 -5.19 32.37 -27.32
C GLN A 765 -5.46 32.26 -25.81
N HIS A 766 -6.71 31.97 -25.45
CA HIS A 766 -7.07 31.61 -24.08
C HIS A 766 -6.52 30.21 -23.79
N ILE A 767 -5.60 30.12 -22.83
CA ILE A 767 -4.99 28.87 -22.38
C ILE A 767 -5.19 28.70 -20.87
N SER A 768 -5.27 27.46 -20.41
CA SER A 768 -5.38 27.11 -19.00
C SER A 768 -4.64 25.81 -18.71
N LEU A 769 -4.25 25.59 -17.45
CA LEU A 769 -3.57 24.36 -17.05
C LEU A 769 -4.55 23.17 -17.15
N GLY A 770 -4.16 22.10 -17.84
CA GLY A 770 -4.95 20.86 -17.98
C GLY A 770 -4.24 19.65 -17.36
N GLY A 771 -5.01 18.81 -16.65
CA GLY A 771 -4.53 17.64 -15.91
C GLY A 771 -4.96 17.70 -14.42
N SER A 772 -5.17 16.57 -13.75
CA SER A 772 -5.46 16.54 -12.30
C SER A 772 -4.17 16.57 -11.49
N MET A 773 -4.06 17.51 -10.54
CA MET A 773 -2.88 17.63 -9.66
C MET A 773 -2.78 16.55 -8.58
N LYS A 774 -3.79 15.68 -8.44
CA LYS A 774 -3.81 14.59 -7.44
C LYS A 774 -2.99 13.35 -7.82
N SER A 775 -2.46 13.30 -9.04
CA SER A 775 -1.68 12.18 -9.59
C SER A 775 -0.29 12.65 -9.98
N LEU A 776 0.52 13.02 -8.98
CA LEU A 776 1.96 13.27 -9.12
C LEU A 776 2.74 12.02 -8.66
N ASP A 777 2.40 10.86 -9.21
CA ASP A 777 3.30 9.72 -9.21
C ASP A 777 4.47 10.00 -10.17
N ALA A 778 5.63 9.41 -9.88
CA ALA A 778 6.96 9.72 -10.40
C ALA A 778 7.19 9.66 -11.92
N ALA A 779 6.16 9.65 -12.76
CA ALA A 779 6.24 9.85 -14.21
C ALA A 779 6.04 11.34 -14.54
N ALA A 780 7.15 12.06 -14.72
CA ALA A 780 7.27 13.51 -14.80
C ALA A 780 6.56 14.26 -15.97
N ASN A 781 5.38 13.86 -16.48
CA ASN A 781 4.86 14.37 -17.78
C ASN A 781 3.35 14.73 -17.89
N SER A 782 2.59 15.00 -16.83
CA SER A 782 1.11 15.16 -16.95
C SER A 782 0.52 16.60 -16.91
N LEU A 783 1.28 17.66 -16.61
CA LEU A 783 0.75 19.04 -16.55
C LEU A 783 1.08 19.83 -17.83
N VAL A 784 0.07 20.15 -18.64
CA VAL A 784 0.23 20.93 -19.87
C VAL A 784 -0.84 22.01 -19.99
N PHE A 785 -0.47 23.20 -20.49
CA PHE A 785 -1.46 24.23 -20.81
C PHE A 785 -2.24 23.80 -22.06
N GLN A 786 -3.56 23.71 -21.93
CA GLN A 786 -4.48 23.36 -23.01
C GLN A 786 -5.20 24.63 -23.47
N ARG A 787 -5.59 24.66 -24.76
CA ARG A 787 -6.47 25.71 -25.26
C ARG A 787 -7.81 25.60 -24.54
N HIS A 788 -8.16 26.65 -23.83
CA HIS A 788 -9.47 26.76 -23.22
C HIS A 788 -10.42 27.31 -24.28
N ALA A 789 -11.51 26.59 -24.56
CA ALA A 789 -12.57 27.05 -25.46
C ALA A 789 -13.42 28.12 -24.76
N ALA A 790 -12.81 29.23 -24.31
CA ALA A 790 -13.57 30.45 -24.12
C ALA A 790 -14.04 30.86 -25.51
N SER A 791 -15.36 30.92 -25.72
CA SER A 791 -15.92 31.37 -26.99
C SER A 791 -15.34 32.74 -27.36
N GLU A 792 -15.22 32.99 -28.66
CA GLU A 792 -14.92 34.33 -29.20
C GLU A 792 -16.06 35.34 -28.92
N ASP A 793 -16.95 35.06 -27.96
CA ASP A 793 -18.06 35.91 -27.56
C ASP A 793 -17.56 37.18 -26.86
N ASP A 794 -18.36 38.24 -26.99
CA ASP A 794 -18.21 39.50 -26.27
C ASP A 794 -18.19 39.26 -24.75
N LEU A 795 -17.34 40.03 -24.04
CA LEU A 795 -17.26 40.01 -22.58
C LEU A 795 -18.64 40.33 -21.99
N ALA A 796 -19.11 39.51 -21.05
CA ALA A 796 -20.39 39.74 -20.37
C ALA A 796 -20.45 41.15 -19.78
N ARG A 797 -21.64 41.74 -19.73
CA ARG A 797 -21.79 43.18 -19.41
C ARG A 797 -21.25 43.55 -18.03
N ASP A 798 -21.31 42.65 -17.07
CA ASP A 798 -20.85 42.82 -15.69
C ASP A 798 -19.45 42.22 -15.42
N ALA A 799 -18.78 41.66 -16.44
CA ALA A 799 -17.52 40.94 -16.31
C ALA A 799 -16.28 41.79 -16.62
N ILE A 800 -15.15 41.36 -16.09
CA ILE A 800 -13.81 41.86 -16.40
C ILE A 800 -12.94 40.72 -16.96
N GLU A 801 -12.01 41.07 -17.83
CA GLU A 801 -10.95 40.17 -18.31
C GLU A 801 -9.61 40.66 -17.76
N ILE A 802 -8.84 39.77 -17.14
CA ILE A 802 -7.58 40.10 -16.46
C ILE A 802 -6.41 39.47 -17.20
N GLU A 803 -5.33 40.22 -17.43
CA GLU A 803 -4.02 39.66 -17.81
C GLU A 803 -3.30 39.16 -16.56
N THR A 804 -3.15 37.84 -16.45
CA THR A 804 -2.58 37.19 -15.27
C THR A 804 -1.10 37.53 -15.08
N ARG A 805 -0.74 38.03 -13.88
CA ARG A 805 0.63 38.24 -13.41
C ARG A 805 1.07 37.17 -12.40
N ALA A 806 0.13 36.70 -11.59
CA ALA A 806 0.36 35.58 -10.70
C ALA A 806 -0.93 34.78 -10.49
N PHE A 807 -0.80 33.47 -10.27
CA PHE A 807 -1.92 32.60 -9.90
C PHE A 807 -1.50 31.49 -8.95
N VAL A 808 -2.42 31.03 -8.11
CA VAL A 808 -2.16 29.98 -7.10
C VAL A 808 -2.32 28.60 -7.74
N LEU A 809 -1.40 27.68 -7.43
CA LEU A 809 -1.51 26.25 -7.72
C LEU A 809 -2.12 25.53 -6.51
N SER A 810 -3.44 25.39 -6.49
CA SER A 810 -4.16 24.71 -5.40
C SER A 810 -4.56 23.29 -5.81
N SER A 811 -4.37 22.27 -4.96
CA SER A 811 -4.79 20.86 -5.16
C SER A 811 -6.31 20.64 -5.37
N LEU A 812 -7.08 21.73 -5.37
CA LEU A 812 -8.52 21.79 -5.51
C LEU A 812 -8.87 22.14 -6.95
N ASP A 813 -9.35 21.16 -7.71
CA ASP A 813 -9.61 21.22 -9.16
C ASP A 813 -10.78 22.17 -9.57
N SER A 814 -11.10 23.25 -8.83
CA SER A 814 -12.36 23.99 -9.06
C SER A 814 -12.41 25.49 -8.76
N ILE A 815 -11.35 26.13 -8.23
CA ILE A 815 -11.32 27.60 -8.05
C ILE A 815 -9.97 28.12 -8.55
N GLY A 816 -9.97 29.28 -9.20
CA GLY A 816 -8.76 29.96 -9.62
C GLY A 816 -8.55 31.28 -8.86
N GLU A 817 -7.38 31.44 -8.25
CA GLU A 817 -6.96 32.65 -7.55
C GLU A 817 -5.93 33.39 -8.39
N TYR A 818 -6.22 34.65 -8.73
CA TYR A 818 -5.47 35.42 -9.71
C TYR A 818 -5.10 36.80 -9.18
N ALA A 819 -3.90 37.27 -9.50
CA ALA A 819 -3.53 38.68 -9.46
C ALA A 819 -3.07 39.13 -10.84
N GLY A 820 -3.56 40.28 -11.30
CA GLY A 820 -3.28 40.73 -12.65
C GLY A 820 -3.81 42.13 -12.96
N ILE A 821 -3.75 42.48 -14.24
CA ILE A 821 -4.15 43.80 -14.74
C ILE A 821 -5.43 43.66 -15.54
N VAL A 822 -6.43 44.50 -15.26
CA VAL A 822 -7.68 44.55 -16.03
C VAL A 822 -7.37 44.94 -17.48
N ARG A 823 -7.73 44.07 -18.43
CA ARG A 823 -7.51 44.27 -19.86
C ARG A 823 -8.75 44.80 -20.57
N ARG A 824 -9.93 44.26 -20.20
CA ARG A 824 -11.24 44.63 -20.76
C ARG A 824 -12.27 44.65 -19.64
N VAL A 825 -13.28 45.51 -19.81
CA VAL A 825 -14.43 45.63 -18.90
C VAL A 825 -15.72 45.55 -19.71
N GLY A 826 -16.74 44.91 -19.14
CA GLY A 826 -18.09 44.85 -19.70
C GLY A 826 -18.80 46.20 -19.64
N GLN A 827 -19.90 46.34 -20.38
CA GLN A 827 -20.64 47.60 -20.52
C GLN A 827 -21.24 48.14 -19.21
N ASP A 828 -21.55 47.26 -18.26
CA ASP A 828 -22.20 47.59 -16.98
C ASP A 828 -21.17 47.70 -15.83
N VAL A 829 -19.86 47.51 -16.10
CA VAL A 829 -18.80 47.62 -15.10
C VAL A 829 -18.38 49.08 -14.91
N THR A 830 -18.64 49.63 -13.72
CA THR A 830 -18.22 50.98 -13.32
C THR A 830 -17.12 50.99 -12.25
N SER A 831 -16.83 49.84 -11.64
CA SER A 831 -15.88 49.70 -10.53
C SER A 831 -14.41 49.64 -10.96
N PHE A 832 -14.14 49.32 -12.23
CA PHE A 832 -12.79 49.14 -12.76
C PHE A 832 -12.66 49.73 -14.16
N VAL A 833 -11.44 50.13 -14.52
CA VAL A 833 -11.05 50.51 -15.88
C VAL A 833 -9.86 49.66 -16.37
N PRO A 834 -9.68 49.49 -17.69
CA PRO A 834 -8.49 48.83 -18.21
C PRO A 834 -7.20 49.48 -17.72
N GLY A 835 -6.29 48.68 -17.17
CA GLY A 835 -5.05 49.12 -16.52
C GLY A 835 -5.05 48.98 -15.00
N ASP A 836 -6.21 48.80 -14.37
CA ASP A 836 -6.30 48.62 -12.91
C ASP A 836 -5.65 47.30 -12.45
N ALA A 837 -4.94 47.35 -11.33
CA ALA A 837 -4.37 46.18 -10.68
C ALA A 837 -5.38 45.57 -9.72
N VAL A 838 -5.69 44.29 -9.92
CA VAL A 838 -6.73 43.58 -9.17
C VAL A 838 -6.26 42.20 -8.74
N VAL A 839 -6.81 41.75 -7.61
CA VAL A 839 -6.81 40.35 -7.22
C VAL A 839 -8.23 39.82 -7.37
N ALA A 840 -8.39 38.62 -7.92
CA ALA A 840 -9.70 38.08 -8.24
C ALA A 840 -9.77 36.57 -8.05
N VAL A 841 -11.01 36.10 -7.84
CA VAL A 841 -11.33 34.68 -7.67
C VAL A 841 -12.35 34.26 -8.73
N THR A 842 -12.10 33.13 -9.38
CA THR A 842 -13.08 32.49 -10.26
C THR A 842 -13.51 31.14 -9.70
N LEU A 843 -14.82 30.90 -9.68
CA LEU A 843 -15.43 29.63 -9.28
C LEU A 843 -15.57 28.66 -10.46
N ASP A 844 -15.37 29.15 -11.68
CA ASP A 844 -15.34 28.34 -12.89
C ASP A 844 -13.95 27.76 -13.08
N ALA A 845 -13.88 26.42 -13.18
CA ALA A 845 -12.73 25.54 -12.97
C ALA A 845 -11.55 25.70 -13.95
N VAL A 846 -10.98 26.90 -14.03
CA VAL A 846 -9.85 27.21 -14.89
C VAL A 846 -8.70 27.63 -13.99
N VAL A 847 -7.77 26.72 -13.70
CA VAL A 847 -6.51 27.00 -13.00
C VAL A 847 -5.45 27.38 -14.03
N GLY A 848 -4.62 28.38 -13.72
CA GLY A 848 -3.54 28.81 -14.60
C GLY A 848 -4.01 29.41 -15.93
N ALA A 849 -5.16 30.09 -15.94
CA ALA A 849 -5.60 30.84 -17.10
C ALA A 849 -4.67 32.04 -17.35
N ASN A 850 -4.32 32.29 -18.61
CA ASN A 850 -3.58 33.51 -18.99
C ASN A 850 -4.47 34.76 -19.06
N LEU A 851 -5.74 34.56 -19.46
CA LEU A 851 -6.76 35.59 -19.62
C LEU A 851 -8.08 35.14 -18.98
N PRO A 852 -8.14 34.99 -17.64
CA PRO A 852 -9.37 34.65 -16.95
C PRO A 852 -10.41 35.78 -17.11
N ARG A 853 -11.68 35.38 -17.23
CA ARG A 853 -12.85 36.26 -17.25
C ARG A 853 -13.71 35.95 -16.03
N MET A 854 -14.19 36.98 -15.34
CA MET A 854 -15.02 36.82 -14.14
C MET A 854 -15.91 38.05 -13.91
N PRO A 855 -16.99 37.94 -13.13
CA PRO A 855 -17.76 39.11 -12.71
C PRO A 855 -16.87 40.15 -12.03
N SER A 856 -17.10 41.44 -12.31
CA SER A 856 -16.38 42.55 -11.66
C SER A 856 -16.52 42.50 -10.13
N ALA A 857 -17.63 41.96 -9.63
CA ALA A 857 -17.88 41.74 -8.21
C ALA A 857 -16.94 40.70 -7.55
N HIS A 858 -16.18 39.91 -8.31
CA HIS A 858 -15.24 38.93 -7.78
C HIS A 858 -13.79 39.42 -7.73
N ALA A 859 -13.58 40.71 -8.00
CA ALA A 859 -12.26 41.33 -8.02
C ALA A 859 -12.16 42.45 -6.98
N VAL A 860 -10.98 42.56 -6.37
CA VAL A 860 -10.64 43.55 -5.37
C VAL A 860 -9.43 44.36 -5.86
N PRO A 861 -9.51 45.70 -5.86
CA PRO A 861 -8.37 46.53 -6.23
C PRO A 861 -7.27 46.43 -5.18
N PHE A 862 -6.01 46.43 -5.62
CA PHE A 862 -4.85 46.52 -4.73
C PHE A 862 -3.73 47.34 -5.38
N SER A 863 -2.75 47.78 -4.59
CA SER A 863 -1.59 48.50 -5.12
C SER A 863 -0.36 47.58 -5.26
N PRO A 864 0.16 47.39 -6.49
CA PRO A 864 1.40 46.62 -6.71
C PRO A 864 2.65 47.27 -6.11
N SER A 865 2.59 48.55 -5.75
CA SER A 865 3.70 49.24 -5.08
C SER A 865 3.82 48.86 -3.60
N THR A 866 2.73 48.37 -2.99
CA THR A 866 2.68 47.99 -1.58
C THR A 866 2.67 46.47 -1.38
N LEU A 867 2.14 45.72 -2.34
CA LEU A 867 2.02 44.25 -2.25
C LEU A 867 2.48 43.58 -3.55
N GLN A 868 3.28 42.52 -3.42
CA GLN A 868 3.71 41.73 -4.58
C GLN A 868 2.55 40.94 -5.19
N TRP A 869 2.55 40.77 -6.52
CA TRP A 869 1.53 40.01 -7.25
C TRP A 869 1.31 38.59 -6.69
N THR A 870 2.40 37.90 -6.35
CA THR A 870 2.35 36.54 -5.82
C THR A 870 1.67 36.46 -4.45
N VAL A 871 2.01 37.41 -3.58
CA VAL A 871 1.41 37.54 -2.24
C VAL A 871 -0.07 37.93 -2.36
N ALA A 872 -0.39 38.86 -3.25
CA ALA A 872 -1.76 39.31 -3.48
C ALA A 872 -2.65 38.14 -3.93
N ALA A 873 -2.20 37.35 -4.93
CA ALA A 873 -2.91 36.17 -5.42
C ALA A 873 -3.15 35.12 -4.32
N ALA A 874 -2.17 34.84 -3.47
CA ALA A 874 -2.30 33.84 -2.40
C ALA A 874 -3.19 34.26 -1.23
N MET A 875 -3.48 35.56 -1.08
CA MET A 875 -4.19 36.08 0.09
C MET A 875 -5.69 36.26 -0.12
N ILE A 876 -6.18 36.26 -1.37
CA ILE A 876 -7.58 36.63 -1.65
C ILE A 876 -8.60 35.68 -1.03
N VAL A 877 -8.47 34.36 -1.23
CA VAL A 877 -9.40 33.39 -0.64
C VAL A 877 -9.27 33.35 0.88
N PRO A 878 -8.06 33.30 1.49
CA PRO A 878 -7.91 33.39 2.93
C PRO A 878 -8.53 34.67 3.53
N LEU A 879 -8.40 35.81 2.86
CA LEU A 879 -8.98 37.08 3.32
C LEU A 879 -10.49 37.10 3.18
N LEU A 880 -11.06 36.60 2.08
CA LEU A 880 -12.51 36.45 1.94
C LEU A 880 -13.07 35.56 3.05
N ALA A 881 -12.40 34.44 3.34
CA ALA A 881 -12.78 33.53 4.41
C ALA A 881 -12.72 34.20 5.79
N ALA A 882 -11.61 34.86 6.11
CA ALA A 882 -11.43 35.56 7.36
C ALA A 882 -12.44 36.71 7.54
N THR A 883 -12.71 37.45 6.46
CA THR A 883 -13.64 38.58 6.46
C THR A 883 -15.09 38.13 6.62
N HIS A 884 -15.46 37.02 5.96
CA HIS A 884 -16.75 36.38 6.12
C HIS A 884 -16.92 35.88 7.55
N ALA A 885 -15.95 35.14 8.05
CA ALA A 885 -16.08 34.44 9.30
C ALA A 885 -16.07 35.39 10.50
N LEU A 886 -15.24 36.44 10.49
CA LEU A 886 -15.24 37.48 11.53
C LEU A 886 -16.39 38.49 11.38
N GLY A 887 -17.14 38.44 10.28
CA GLY A 887 -18.14 39.44 9.92
C GLY A 887 -19.58 38.98 9.95
N ASN A 888 -19.84 37.87 9.26
CA ASN A 888 -21.18 37.37 8.98
C ASN A 888 -21.55 36.19 9.90
N LEU A 889 -20.56 35.44 10.41
CA LEU A 889 -20.80 34.31 11.31
C LEU A 889 -20.87 34.71 12.79
N LEU A 890 -20.31 35.85 13.17
CA LEU A 890 -20.28 36.31 14.57
C LEU A 890 -21.44 37.26 14.85
N LEU A 891 -22.15 37.04 15.95
CA LEU A 891 -23.27 37.89 16.36
C LEU A 891 -22.73 39.16 17.04
N PRO A 892 -23.01 40.37 16.53
CA PRO A 892 -22.52 41.60 17.13
C PRO A 892 -23.37 41.93 18.37
N SER A 893 -22.88 41.59 19.56
CA SER A 893 -23.46 42.08 20.82
C SER A 893 -22.69 43.30 21.39
N ALA A 894 -21.58 43.71 20.77
CA ALA A 894 -20.70 44.79 21.23
C ALA A 894 -20.25 45.71 20.07
N GLU A 895 -19.81 46.94 20.39
CA GLU A 895 -19.20 47.84 19.41
C GLU A 895 -17.87 47.24 18.89
N PRO A 896 -17.52 47.41 17.60
CA PRO A 896 -16.38 46.71 16.99
C PRO A 896 -15.02 46.91 17.69
N THR A 897 -14.84 48.01 18.41
CA THR A 897 -13.60 48.34 19.12
C THR A 897 -13.38 47.60 20.44
N ASP A 898 -14.43 46.97 20.98
CA ASP A 898 -14.39 46.29 22.29
C ASP A 898 -14.16 44.77 22.18
N VAL A 899 -14.08 44.24 20.95
CA VAL A 899 -13.97 42.81 20.68
C VAL A 899 -12.51 42.36 20.71
N VAL A 900 -12.20 41.37 21.56
CA VAL A 900 -10.86 40.76 21.67
C VAL A 900 -10.84 39.41 20.92
N ALA A 901 -10.04 39.34 19.87
CA ALA A 901 -9.87 38.14 19.02
C ALA A 901 -8.44 37.59 19.16
N ILE A 902 -8.28 36.50 19.92
CA ILE A 902 -6.99 35.80 20.05
C ILE A 902 -6.74 34.97 18.79
N ILE A 903 -5.62 35.20 18.11
CA ILE A 903 -5.28 34.47 16.88
C ILE A 903 -4.10 33.53 17.14
N ASP A 904 -4.39 32.23 17.12
CA ASP A 904 -3.40 31.15 17.20
C ASP A 904 -2.90 30.77 15.80
N GLY A 905 -1.57 30.61 15.65
CA GLY A 905 -0.96 30.39 14.34
C GLY A 905 -0.91 31.65 13.46
N SER A 906 -0.75 32.83 14.07
CA SER A 906 -0.81 34.14 13.40
C SER A 906 0.12 34.32 12.19
N LEU A 907 1.22 33.56 12.09
CA LEU A 907 2.17 33.64 10.96
C LEU A 907 1.77 32.78 9.75
N SER A 908 0.75 31.94 9.85
CA SER A 908 0.25 31.14 8.71
C SER A 908 -0.48 32.03 7.68
N VAL A 909 -0.73 31.52 6.46
CA VAL A 909 -1.43 32.28 5.42
C VAL A 909 -2.82 32.73 5.90
N ILE A 910 -3.60 31.80 6.47
CA ILE A 910 -4.92 32.11 7.03
C ILE A 910 -4.84 32.91 8.34
N GLY A 911 -3.79 32.74 9.14
CA GLY A 911 -3.54 33.52 10.35
C GLY A 911 -3.28 34.99 10.05
N ARG A 912 -2.46 35.27 9.03
CA ARG A 912 -2.23 36.62 8.52
C ARG A 912 -3.51 37.24 7.97
N ALA A 913 -4.32 36.44 7.27
CA ALA A 913 -5.63 36.88 6.79
C ALA A 913 -6.57 37.24 7.95
N ALA A 914 -6.62 36.40 8.99
CA ALA A 914 -7.42 36.64 10.19
C ALA A 914 -6.96 37.89 10.96
N VAL A 915 -5.65 38.10 11.11
CA VAL A 915 -5.09 39.32 11.73
C VAL A 915 -5.49 40.55 10.93
N ALA A 916 -5.34 40.51 9.60
CA ALA A 916 -5.68 41.62 8.72
C ALA A 916 -7.19 41.94 8.75
N ALA A 917 -8.05 40.92 8.70
CA ALA A 917 -9.50 41.07 8.75
C ALA A 917 -9.99 41.57 10.12
N ALA A 918 -9.39 41.09 11.22
CA ALA A 918 -9.70 41.56 12.57
C ALA A 918 -9.28 43.03 12.76
N LYS A 919 -8.08 43.42 12.28
CA LYS A 919 -7.62 44.81 12.28
C LYS A 919 -8.51 45.72 11.45
N ALA A 920 -8.95 45.28 10.26
CA ALA A 920 -9.88 46.03 9.41
C ALA A 920 -11.24 46.31 10.08
N ARG A 921 -11.65 45.46 11.04
CA ARG A 921 -12.86 45.63 11.85
C ARG A 921 -12.65 46.43 13.13
N GLY A 922 -11.41 46.76 13.49
CA GLY A 922 -11.08 47.46 14.73
C GLY A 922 -10.97 46.55 15.97
N PHE A 923 -10.85 45.23 15.80
CA PHE A 923 -10.71 44.30 16.92
C PHE A 923 -9.33 44.43 17.59
N ILE A 924 -9.28 44.10 18.88
CA ILE A 924 -8.03 43.92 19.60
C ILE A 924 -7.51 42.51 19.27
N VAL A 925 -6.28 42.41 18.77
CA VAL A 925 -5.72 41.15 18.24
C VAL A 925 -4.52 40.69 19.08
N PRO A 926 -4.73 40.00 20.22
CA PRO A 926 -3.68 39.23 20.86
C PRO A 926 -3.30 38.02 20.02
N ALA A 927 -2.05 37.59 20.15
CA ALA A 927 -1.54 36.41 19.46
C ALA A 927 -0.89 35.44 20.44
N THR A 928 -0.79 34.19 20.03
CA THR A 928 -0.05 33.15 20.74
C THR A 928 1.24 32.85 19.98
N ALA A 929 2.31 32.52 20.71
CA ALA A 929 3.60 32.14 20.14
C ALA A 929 4.16 30.92 20.88
N THR A 930 4.85 30.03 20.18
CA THR A 930 5.47 28.84 20.76
C THR A 930 6.77 29.18 21.49
N ASP A 931 7.52 30.17 21.00
CA ASP A 931 8.77 30.63 21.61
C ASP A 931 8.97 32.16 21.46
N ARG A 932 10.02 32.69 22.11
CA ARG A 932 10.36 34.12 22.05
C ARG A 932 10.74 34.60 20.64
N LYS A 933 11.27 33.74 19.78
CA LYS A 933 11.63 34.12 18.40
C LYS A 933 10.39 34.27 17.55
N GLU A 934 9.44 33.35 17.66
CA GLU A 934 8.13 33.46 17.05
C GLU A 934 7.38 34.70 17.57
N ALA A 935 7.43 34.97 18.87
CA ALA A 935 6.86 36.18 19.44
C ALA A 935 7.50 37.47 18.86
N GLN A 936 8.82 37.51 18.69
CA GLN A 936 9.53 38.62 18.03
C GLN A 936 9.13 38.79 16.57
N ARG A 937 8.94 37.68 15.84
CA ARG A 937 8.47 37.70 14.45
C ARG A 937 7.03 38.17 14.34
N ILE A 938 6.12 37.66 15.17
CA ILE A 938 4.73 38.14 15.23
C ILE A 938 4.72 39.64 15.50
N GLY A 939 5.51 40.13 16.46
CA GLY A 939 5.55 41.56 16.76
C GLY A 939 6.10 42.42 15.62
N SER A 940 7.18 41.98 14.97
CA SER A 940 7.82 42.75 13.90
C SER A 940 7.13 42.64 12.53
N GLU A 941 6.57 41.48 12.21
CA GLU A 941 5.92 41.20 10.92
C GLU A 941 4.44 41.57 10.92
N LEU A 942 3.72 41.45 12.04
CA LEU A 942 2.25 41.65 12.08
C LEU A 942 1.82 42.91 12.82
N ASP A 943 2.76 43.69 13.34
CA ASP A 943 2.50 44.91 14.10
C ASP A 943 1.55 44.64 15.28
N ILE A 944 1.89 43.63 16.09
CA ILE A 944 1.21 43.26 17.33
C ILE A 944 2.18 43.56 18.49
N ALA A 945 1.75 44.37 19.45
CA ALA A 945 2.59 44.73 20.59
C ALA A 945 3.03 43.48 21.36
N GLN A 946 4.30 43.41 21.79
CA GLN A 946 4.85 42.24 22.51
C GLN A 946 4.06 41.88 23.78
N CYS A 947 3.44 42.86 24.45
CA CYS A 947 2.58 42.63 25.61
C CYS A 947 1.27 41.88 25.27
N ASN A 948 0.87 41.86 24.00
CA ASN A 948 -0.30 41.15 23.50
C ASN A 948 0.06 39.79 22.86
N ILE A 949 1.30 39.31 23.07
CA ILE A 949 1.77 38.02 22.57
C ILE A 949 2.06 37.10 23.76
N VAL A 950 1.39 35.95 23.83
CA VAL A 950 1.56 35.00 24.93
C VAL A 950 2.26 33.73 24.47
N LEU A 951 3.29 33.35 25.22
CA LEU A 951 4.03 32.13 25.01
C LEU A 951 3.23 30.93 25.53
N HIS A 952 2.92 29.99 24.64
CA HIS A 952 2.09 28.82 24.96
C HIS A 952 2.82 27.49 24.92
N GLY A 953 4.14 27.55 25.09
CA GLY A 953 4.96 26.43 25.54
C GLY A 953 5.80 25.79 24.44
N ARG A 954 7.12 25.78 24.70
CA ARG A 954 7.97 24.64 24.33
C ARG A 954 7.30 23.34 24.80
N PRO A 955 7.49 22.20 24.11
CA PRO A 955 7.14 20.90 24.66
C PRO A 955 7.88 20.70 26.00
N SER A 956 7.17 20.78 27.13
CA SER A 956 7.72 20.59 28.47
C SER A 956 6.86 19.58 29.24
N LEU A 957 7.51 18.67 29.97
CA LEU A 957 6.85 17.64 30.77
C LEU A 957 5.95 18.18 31.89
N PRO A 958 6.29 19.26 32.60
CA PRO A 958 5.29 19.98 33.37
C PRO A 958 4.42 20.78 32.39
N ARG A 959 3.14 20.41 32.26
CA ARG A 959 2.08 21.25 31.66
C ARG A 959 1.80 22.47 32.54
N ARG A 960 2.82 23.25 32.93
CA ARG A 960 2.65 24.53 33.62
C ARG A 960 2.38 25.59 32.55
N PRO A 961 1.18 26.21 32.53
CA PRO A 961 0.98 27.40 31.70
C PRO A 961 1.97 28.47 32.16
N TYR A 962 2.74 29.02 31.22
CA TYR A 962 3.53 30.22 31.48
C TYR A 962 2.60 31.29 32.05
N LYS A 963 2.98 31.90 33.18
CA LYS A 963 2.22 33.00 33.81
C LYS A 963 2.31 34.26 32.93
N SER A 964 1.49 34.31 31.89
CA SER A 964 1.00 35.56 31.31
C SER A 964 -0.46 35.33 30.90
N SER A 965 -1.38 35.93 31.66
CA SER A 965 -2.80 35.87 31.33
C SER A 965 -3.05 36.68 30.07
N LEU A 966 -3.55 36.03 29.02
CA LEU A 966 -4.15 36.72 27.88
C LEU A 966 -5.35 37.55 28.39
N PRO A 967 -5.67 38.68 27.72
CA PRO A 967 -6.91 39.40 28.01
C PRO A 967 -8.11 38.47 27.78
N GLN A 968 -9.21 38.72 28.50
CA GLN A 968 -10.43 37.97 28.28
C GLN A 968 -10.90 38.14 26.83
N ALA A 969 -11.06 37.03 26.12
CA ALA A 969 -11.37 36.98 24.71
C ALA A 969 -12.84 36.69 24.44
N ASP A 970 -13.36 37.42 23.45
CA ASP A 970 -14.68 37.21 22.87
C ASP A 970 -14.60 36.15 21.76
N ILE A 971 -13.45 36.11 21.06
CA ILE A 971 -13.20 35.23 19.92
C ILE A 971 -11.84 34.55 20.05
N ILE A 972 -11.77 33.25 19.74
CA ILE A 972 -10.52 32.56 19.44
C ILE A 972 -10.52 32.15 17.97
N VAL A 973 -9.46 32.47 17.26
CA VAL A 973 -9.22 32.00 15.89
C VAL A 973 -8.10 30.97 15.90
N GLN A 974 -8.41 29.75 15.50
CA GLN A 974 -7.43 28.70 15.22
C GLN A 974 -7.02 28.79 13.75
N ALA A 975 -5.85 29.37 13.51
CA ALA A 975 -5.31 29.60 12.17
C ALA A 975 -4.07 28.73 11.86
N GLY A 976 -3.70 27.81 12.76
CA GLY A 976 -2.63 26.83 12.56
C GLY A 976 -3.17 25.39 12.55
N GLY A 977 -2.48 24.49 11.85
CA GLY A 977 -2.76 23.04 11.89
C GLY A 977 -2.41 22.37 13.23
N LYS A 978 -2.23 23.15 14.30
CA LYS A 978 -1.94 22.71 15.67
C LYS A 978 -3.16 22.98 16.55
N ARG A 979 -3.26 22.27 17.68
CA ARG A 979 -4.35 22.48 18.66
C ARG A 979 -4.23 23.86 19.30
N VAL A 980 -5.39 24.52 19.49
CA VAL A 980 -5.48 25.77 20.25
C VAL A 980 -4.88 25.55 21.65
N PRO A 981 -3.92 26.38 22.08
CA PRO A 981 -3.22 26.18 23.34
C PRO A 981 -4.11 26.39 24.55
N ALA A 982 -3.87 25.65 25.63
CA ALA A 982 -4.67 25.72 26.86
C ALA A 982 -4.79 27.15 27.44
N VAL A 983 -3.77 28.00 27.25
CA VAL A 983 -3.79 29.40 27.70
C VAL A 983 -4.80 30.26 26.93
N ALA A 984 -5.01 29.99 25.64
CA ALA A 984 -6.06 30.67 24.87
C ALA A 984 -7.45 30.24 25.37
N TRP A 985 -7.67 28.93 25.60
CA TRP A 985 -8.92 28.40 26.16
C TRP A 985 -9.31 29.01 27.51
N GLN A 986 -8.34 29.23 28.40
CA GLN A 986 -8.57 29.82 29.72
C GLN A 986 -9.02 31.28 29.67
N SER A 987 -8.88 31.93 28.52
CA SER A 987 -9.16 33.35 28.33
C SER A 987 -10.57 33.61 27.78
N LEU A 988 -11.33 32.58 27.43
CA LEU A 988 -12.68 32.72 26.87
C LEU A 988 -13.70 33.27 27.87
N LYS A 989 -14.44 34.31 27.48
CA LYS A 989 -15.63 34.80 28.21
C LYS A 989 -16.83 33.84 28.04
N PRO A 990 -17.85 33.88 28.92
CA PRO A 990 -19.14 33.25 28.63
C PRO A 990 -19.73 33.80 27.32
N LEU A 991 -20.41 32.96 26.52
CA LEU A 991 -20.96 33.32 25.19
C LEU A 991 -19.91 33.67 24.11
N SER A 992 -18.65 33.35 24.35
CA SER A 992 -17.57 33.52 23.37
C SER A 992 -17.71 32.56 22.19
N GLN A 993 -17.01 32.90 21.11
CA GLN A 993 -17.05 32.17 19.84
C GLN A 993 -15.66 31.68 19.46
N ILE A 994 -15.60 30.52 18.82
CA ILE A 994 -14.35 29.93 18.34
C ILE A 994 -14.47 29.74 16.84
N LEU A 995 -13.51 30.28 16.09
CA LEU A 995 -13.37 30.04 14.66
C LEU A 995 -12.26 29.03 14.41
N VAL A 996 -12.57 28.01 13.62
CA VAL A 996 -11.60 27.04 13.12
C VAL A 996 -11.54 27.15 11.60
N PHE A 997 -10.35 27.42 11.08
CA PHE A 997 -10.10 27.46 9.64
C PHE A 997 -9.41 26.19 9.15
N ASP A 998 -10.01 25.57 8.14
CA ASP A 998 -9.42 24.57 7.23
C ASP A 998 -8.42 23.57 7.85
N THR A 999 -8.87 22.84 8.88
CA THR A 999 -8.14 21.71 9.47
C THR A 999 -8.72 20.39 8.95
N SER A 1000 -7.87 19.46 8.50
CA SER A 1000 -8.27 18.10 8.10
C SER A 1000 -8.90 17.29 9.25
N GLU A 1001 -8.68 17.72 10.50
CA GLU A 1001 -9.31 17.14 11.69
C GLU A 1001 -9.78 18.23 12.66
N PRO A 1002 -10.97 18.10 13.26
CA PRO A 1002 -11.46 19.05 14.27
C PRO A 1002 -10.65 18.92 15.55
N CYS A 1003 -9.72 19.84 15.78
CA CYS A 1003 -8.91 19.90 16.99
C CYS A 1003 -9.60 20.64 18.15
N ILE A 1004 -10.87 20.32 18.41
CA ILE A 1004 -11.54 20.73 19.66
C ILE A 1004 -11.05 19.79 20.78
N PRO A 1005 -10.75 20.28 22.00
CA PRO A 1005 -10.51 19.42 23.14
C PRO A 1005 -11.69 18.45 23.36
N PRO A 1006 -11.45 17.23 23.88
CA PRO A 1006 -12.49 16.22 24.05
C PRO A 1006 -13.70 16.77 24.80
N ALA A 1007 -14.91 16.28 24.48
CA ALA A 1007 -16.17 16.81 25.01
C ALA A 1007 -16.23 16.92 26.56
N SER A 1008 -15.42 16.12 27.26
CA SER A 1008 -15.23 16.20 28.70
C SER A 1008 -14.60 17.51 29.18
N SER A 1009 -13.70 18.12 28.40
CA SER A 1009 -13.08 19.43 28.65
C SER A 1009 -14.02 20.60 28.36
N LEU A 1010 -14.99 20.42 27.47
CA LEU A 1010 -15.98 21.43 27.08
C LEU A 1010 -17.02 21.72 28.19
N LYS A 1011 -17.22 20.79 29.15
CA LYS A 1011 -18.15 20.97 30.28
C LYS A 1011 -17.84 22.21 31.15
N ARG A 1012 -16.61 22.73 31.11
CA ARG A 1012 -16.18 23.92 31.86
C ARG A 1012 -16.63 25.24 31.21
N PHE A 1013 -16.95 25.23 29.92
CA PHE A 1013 -17.26 26.43 29.15
C PHE A 1013 -18.77 26.47 28.84
N ARG A 1014 -19.50 27.37 29.51
CA ARG A 1014 -20.96 27.50 29.32
C ARG A 1014 -21.23 28.36 28.08
N ASN A 1015 -22.01 27.81 27.14
CA ASN A 1015 -22.56 28.49 25.95
C ASN A 1015 -21.52 29.05 24.97
N VAL A 1016 -20.39 28.36 24.76
CA VAL A 1016 -19.42 28.70 23.70
C VAL A 1016 -19.91 28.15 22.35
N THR A 1017 -19.83 28.94 21.29
CA THR A 1017 -20.17 28.50 19.93
C THR A 1017 -18.90 28.24 19.12
N VAL A 1018 -18.82 27.09 18.45
CA VAL A 1018 -17.70 26.78 17.55
C VAL A 1018 -18.16 26.83 16.11
N HIS A 1019 -17.48 27.65 15.31
CA HIS A 1019 -17.72 27.86 13.90
C HIS A 1019 -16.57 27.22 13.11
N TYR A 1020 -16.92 26.25 12.27
CA TYR A 1020 -16.01 25.71 11.26
C TYR A 1020 -16.19 26.51 9.98
N CYS A 1021 -15.15 27.21 9.57
CA CYS A 1021 -15.17 28.01 8.35
C CYS A 1021 -14.29 27.35 7.29
N HIS A 1022 -14.94 26.63 6.37
CA HIS A 1022 -14.31 26.19 5.13
C HIS A 1022 -14.54 27.27 4.07
N ALA A 1023 -13.49 28.04 3.79
CA ALA A 1023 -13.49 29.14 2.82
C ALA A 1023 -14.16 28.76 1.49
N MET A 1024 -13.85 27.54 1.03
CA MET A 1024 -14.26 27.00 -0.25
C MET A 1024 -15.75 26.69 -0.32
N ASP A 1025 -16.32 26.13 0.74
CA ASP A 1025 -17.74 25.77 0.79
C ASP A 1025 -18.61 27.01 0.82
N VAL A 1026 -18.17 28.06 1.53
CA VAL A 1026 -18.85 29.36 1.58
C VAL A 1026 -18.88 30.02 0.21
N LEU A 1027 -17.73 30.10 -0.47
CA LEU A 1027 -17.63 30.72 -1.79
C LEU A 1027 -18.45 29.97 -2.85
N ARG A 1028 -18.56 28.64 -2.76
CA ARG A 1028 -19.39 27.83 -3.66
C ARG A 1028 -20.89 27.96 -3.36
N ALA A 1029 -21.27 27.96 -2.08
CA ALA A 1029 -22.66 28.01 -1.68
C ALA A 1029 -23.29 29.39 -1.90
N ASN A 1030 -22.50 30.46 -1.81
CA ASN A 1030 -22.97 31.82 -2.01
C ASN A 1030 -21.93 32.68 -2.77
N PRO A 1031 -21.90 32.60 -4.12
CA PRO A 1031 -20.99 33.38 -4.95
C PRO A 1031 -21.13 34.90 -4.76
N ASP A 1032 -22.35 35.39 -4.55
CA ASP A 1032 -22.66 36.81 -4.36
C ASP A 1032 -22.06 37.37 -3.05
N CYS A 1033 -21.73 36.50 -2.09
CA CYS A 1033 -21.06 36.87 -0.84
C CYS A 1033 -19.70 37.56 -1.08
N VAL A 1034 -19.02 37.27 -2.21
CA VAL A 1034 -17.76 37.95 -2.55
C VAL A 1034 -17.99 39.45 -2.71
N ALA A 1035 -19.09 39.85 -3.37
CA ALA A 1035 -19.45 41.24 -3.60
C ALA A 1035 -19.61 42.01 -2.27
N ASP A 1036 -20.29 41.39 -1.30
CA ASP A 1036 -20.56 41.96 0.02
C ASP A 1036 -19.29 42.11 0.87
N LEU A 1037 -18.29 41.25 0.64
CA LEU A 1037 -17.05 41.22 1.42
C LEU A 1037 -15.95 42.11 0.82
N ASN A 1038 -16.04 42.49 -0.46
CA ASN A 1038 -15.00 43.22 -1.19
C ASN A 1038 -14.49 44.47 -0.48
N ALA A 1039 -15.38 45.30 0.07
CA ALA A 1039 -14.97 46.53 0.75
C ALA A 1039 -14.07 46.24 1.96
N MET A 1040 -14.45 45.24 2.75
CA MET A 1040 -13.69 44.83 3.93
C MET A 1040 -12.43 44.04 3.56
N THR A 1041 -12.47 43.23 2.51
CA THR A 1041 -11.30 42.53 1.98
C THR A 1041 -10.28 43.48 1.37
N ALA A 1042 -10.72 44.54 0.67
CA ALA A 1042 -9.86 45.61 0.18
C ALA A 1042 -9.15 46.34 1.33
N LEU A 1043 -9.90 46.66 2.40
CA LEU A 1043 -9.34 47.29 3.59
C LEU A 1043 -8.36 46.36 4.31
N ALA A 1044 -8.68 45.07 4.44
CA ALA A 1044 -7.79 44.08 5.03
C ALA A 1044 -6.52 43.86 4.20
N LEU A 1045 -6.60 43.88 2.87
CA LEU A 1045 -5.43 43.86 1.97
C LEU A 1045 -4.51 45.08 2.19
N GLN A 1046 -5.08 46.24 2.49
CA GLN A 1046 -4.30 47.47 2.74
C GLN A 1046 -3.70 47.52 4.14
N LEU A 1047 -4.42 47.07 5.16
CA LEU A 1047 -3.99 47.10 6.56
C LEU A 1047 -3.14 45.88 6.96
N GLY A 1048 -3.21 44.79 6.21
CA GLY A 1048 -2.46 43.57 6.47
C GLY A 1048 -0.97 43.72 6.18
N SER A 1049 -0.13 43.19 7.09
CA SER A 1049 1.31 43.10 6.87
C SER A 1049 1.68 41.68 6.44
N PHE A 1050 2.04 41.53 5.15
CA PHE A 1050 2.31 40.25 4.50
C PHE A 1050 3.80 40.04 4.20
N LYS A 1051 4.67 40.55 5.07
CA LYS A 1051 6.13 40.42 4.94
C LYS A 1051 6.56 38.95 5.12
N SER A 1052 7.67 38.56 4.46
CA SER A 1052 8.37 37.30 4.70
C SER A 1052 7.58 36.01 4.40
N MET A 1053 6.64 36.03 3.45
CA MET A 1053 5.97 34.82 2.97
C MET A 1053 6.85 34.08 1.95
N GLU A 1054 7.79 33.25 2.41
CA GLU A 1054 8.85 32.66 1.57
C GLU A 1054 8.47 31.36 0.82
N HIS A 1055 7.30 30.77 1.07
CA HIS A 1055 6.94 29.44 0.51
C HIS A 1055 5.47 29.35 0.06
N LEU A 1056 5.05 30.25 -0.84
CA LEU A 1056 3.71 30.21 -1.43
C LEU A 1056 3.70 29.35 -2.71
N ALA A 1057 2.71 28.46 -2.86
CA ALA A 1057 2.48 27.67 -4.07
C ALA A 1057 1.86 28.55 -5.19
N VAL A 1058 2.61 29.56 -5.63
CA VAL A 1058 2.15 30.58 -6.58
C VAL A 1058 3.09 30.62 -7.77
N VAL A 1059 2.52 30.61 -8.98
CA VAL A 1059 3.27 30.83 -10.21
C VAL A 1059 3.32 32.33 -10.47
N ASN A 1060 4.54 32.87 -10.56
CA ASN A 1060 4.80 34.21 -11.04
C ASN A 1060 5.02 34.15 -12.56
N VAL A 1061 4.24 34.93 -13.32
CA VAL A 1061 4.23 34.97 -14.79
C VAL A 1061 5.08 36.14 -15.28
#